data_AF-A0A3L7TEP2-F1
#
_entry.id   AF-A0A3L7TEP2-F1
#
_cell.length_a   1.000
_cell.length_b   1.000
_cell.length_c   1.000
_cell.angle_alpha   90.00
_cell.angle_beta   90.00
_cell.angle_gamma   90.00
#
_symmetry.space_group_name_H-M   'P 1'
#
loop_
_entity.id
_entity.type
_entity.pdbx_description
1 polymer ?
#
loop_
_entity_poly.entity_id
_entity_poly.type
_entity_poly.pdbx_seq_one_letter_code
_entity_poly.pdbx_strand_id
1 'polypeptide(L)'
;MLKLLRQYNQWILVVGGTLLLVAFLMPSAITSCAERGGVASSTWATYAKGGSITGAEYAQTQQELRVVERMQSPMLTGLGADRDASHWWLLVHEAEEAGLLGGAGDGDAVLAQIALSSKMLPEQVLARFAQESGTNPEVVLTALGKMQAVNRLVSLASSLDRVSDRRLANAIAQSLLGVSGDLAVIDARKDTSIPIATLTDAQLNEHLTKFADKVAPTGTTPVAGAPAFGYRIPDRFKLEWIAISKAAIAASMQNSPELSSLALRKRFARDPAKYGANPAESPTFAAFEAAVRTKATDELVAQRVEEIAKFTTDQLALAQRSLARKGAYFDLPADWTTRMPAFTTLAQSVATEFGIELPAYASSGEEWITVSDVEAIPGLGRASTAKYGAAVRAPQLALGANELSAASIAAPFQVNIASPSLTSDNGDVYFFRMIAAEPSRPARDLAEVRPAVEKDVLALERFKWLQTNLGAIEEQAAAGGVRVVADRFAVPVEFARDLREANPQFISYGIRIGSTVPGLSGTDAKVLQQIVEKASRLPLTTDLSTLPLKDRTVAVASEDLLTVVVMQITGLAPVTSETFATLAASNPRIVEVARDPTMVIDPKLLFSLEALKTRHEFQNARDTSETADGNDSTKTAESKL
;
A
#
# COMPACT_ATOMS: atom_id res chain seq x y z
N MET A 1 -8.25 -25.11 -87.81
CA MET A 1 -7.95 -25.55 -86.43
C MET A 1 -7.75 -27.07 -86.27
N LEU A 2 -8.41 -27.94 -87.05
CA LEU A 2 -8.31 -29.40 -86.89
C LEU A 2 -7.01 -30.08 -87.40
N LYS A 3 -6.12 -29.37 -88.12
CA LYS A 3 -4.80 -29.91 -88.53
C LYS A 3 -3.71 -29.73 -87.46
N LEU A 4 -3.76 -28.63 -86.70
CA LEU A 4 -2.79 -28.30 -85.63
C LEU A 4 -2.92 -29.26 -84.45
N LEU A 5 -4.14 -29.66 -84.10
CA LEU A 5 -4.42 -30.68 -83.08
C LEU A 5 -3.93 -32.08 -83.46
N ARG A 6 -3.86 -32.40 -84.76
CA ARG A 6 -3.37 -33.71 -85.21
C ARG A 6 -1.84 -33.78 -85.22
N GLN A 7 -1.16 -32.68 -85.53
CA GLN A 7 0.30 -32.61 -85.62
C GLN A 7 0.99 -32.61 -84.25
N TYR A 8 0.34 -32.02 -83.23
CA TYR A 8 0.88 -31.94 -81.88
C TYR A 8 0.19 -32.86 -80.88
N ASN A 9 -0.62 -33.82 -81.34
CA ASN A 9 -1.35 -34.72 -80.45
C ASN A 9 -0.42 -35.47 -79.49
N GLN A 10 0.76 -35.92 -79.95
CA GLN A 10 1.74 -36.56 -79.08
C GLN A 10 2.35 -35.59 -78.06
N TRP A 11 2.63 -34.34 -78.44
CA TRP A 11 3.19 -33.34 -77.52
C TRP A 11 2.17 -32.88 -76.48
N ILE A 12 0.92 -32.66 -76.88
CA ILE A 12 -0.17 -32.31 -75.97
C ILE A 12 -0.48 -33.47 -75.01
N LEU A 13 -0.37 -34.72 -75.47
CA LEU A 13 -0.59 -35.89 -74.63
C LEU A 13 0.59 -36.13 -73.67
N VAL A 14 1.82 -35.83 -74.07
CA VAL A 14 3.00 -35.91 -73.18
C VAL A 14 3.01 -34.77 -72.16
N VAL A 15 2.79 -33.52 -72.58
CA VAL A 15 2.77 -32.35 -71.67
C VAL A 15 1.52 -32.35 -70.80
N GLY A 16 0.36 -32.62 -71.38
CA GLY A 16 -0.89 -32.78 -70.64
C GLY A 16 -0.82 -33.98 -69.70
N GLY A 17 -0.26 -35.10 -70.15
CA GLY A 17 -0.06 -36.29 -69.32
C GLY A 17 0.89 -36.04 -68.15
N THR A 18 2.00 -35.31 -68.34
CA THR A 18 2.91 -34.96 -67.25
C THR A 18 2.32 -33.94 -66.28
N LEU A 19 1.59 -32.91 -66.75
CA LEU A 19 0.87 -31.99 -65.87
C LEU A 19 -0.22 -32.69 -65.06
N LEU A 20 -0.95 -33.63 -65.68
CA LEU A 20 -1.98 -34.41 -65.01
C LEU A 20 -1.36 -35.39 -64.01
N LEU A 21 -0.20 -35.96 -64.31
CA LEU A 21 0.54 -36.84 -63.41
C LEU A 21 1.13 -36.06 -62.23
N VAL A 22 1.59 -34.81 -62.42
CA VAL A 22 1.97 -33.89 -61.32
C VAL A 22 0.77 -33.51 -60.47
N ALA A 23 -0.38 -33.21 -61.08
CA ALA A 23 -1.62 -32.92 -60.36
C ALA A 23 -2.15 -34.14 -59.57
N PHE A 24 -1.92 -35.36 -60.07
CA PHE A 24 -2.31 -36.60 -59.39
C PHE A 24 -1.31 -37.05 -58.31
N LEU A 25 -0.02 -36.76 -58.47
CA LEU A 25 0.99 -37.09 -57.46
C LEU A 25 0.95 -36.14 -56.25
N MET A 26 0.44 -34.91 -56.41
CA MET A 26 0.33 -33.93 -55.32
C MET A 26 -1.05 -33.24 -55.27
N PRO A 27 -2.15 -33.96 -54.99
CA PRO A 27 -3.48 -33.36 -54.85
C PRO A 27 -3.53 -32.30 -53.74
N SER A 28 -2.76 -32.51 -52.67
CA SER A 28 -2.64 -31.64 -51.50
C SER A 28 -1.87 -30.34 -51.76
N ALA A 29 -0.98 -30.29 -52.77
CA ALA A 29 -0.23 -29.07 -53.08
C ALA A 29 -1.10 -28.04 -53.83
N ILE A 30 -1.95 -28.50 -54.74
CA ILE A 30 -2.82 -27.63 -55.55
C ILE A 30 -4.01 -27.13 -54.73
N THR A 31 -4.64 -28.00 -53.91
CA THR A 31 -5.72 -27.61 -52.99
C THR A 31 -5.21 -26.67 -51.90
N SER A 32 -4.04 -26.95 -51.29
CA SER A 32 -3.49 -26.04 -50.27
C SER A 32 -2.98 -24.69 -50.81
N CYS A 33 -2.68 -24.57 -52.11
CA CYS A 33 -2.39 -23.28 -52.75
C CYS A 33 -3.66 -22.51 -53.13
N ALA A 34 -4.71 -23.22 -53.57
CA ALA A 34 -6.00 -22.60 -53.89
C ALA A 34 -6.76 -22.15 -52.63
N GLU A 35 -6.72 -22.93 -51.54
CA GLU A 35 -7.32 -22.58 -50.24
C GLU A 35 -6.55 -21.46 -49.53
N ARG A 36 -5.20 -21.47 -49.57
CA ARG A 36 -4.39 -20.34 -49.07
C ARG A 36 -4.58 -19.07 -49.92
N GLY A 37 -4.72 -19.20 -51.24
CA GLY A 37 -4.94 -18.07 -52.13
C GLY A 37 -6.29 -17.37 -51.92
N GLY A 38 -7.37 -18.14 -51.71
CA GLY A 38 -8.72 -17.59 -51.51
C GLY A 38 -8.96 -16.95 -50.13
N VAL A 39 -8.32 -17.48 -49.07
CA VAL A 39 -8.41 -16.92 -47.72
C VAL A 39 -7.46 -15.71 -47.54
N ALA A 40 -6.34 -15.68 -48.25
CA ALA A 40 -5.41 -14.55 -48.21
C ALA A 40 -5.98 -13.27 -48.86
N SER A 41 -6.83 -13.40 -49.88
CA SER A 41 -7.40 -12.26 -50.63
C SER A 41 -8.77 -11.80 -50.15
N SER A 42 -9.39 -12.46 -49.15
CA SER A 42 -10.70 -12.05 -48.65
C SER A 42 -10.58 -10.83 -47.73
N THR A 43 -11.51 -9.89 -47.85
CA THR A 43 -11.55 -8.71 -46.97
C THR A 43 -12.01 -9.11 -45.57
N TRP A 44 -11.17 -8.84 -44.57
CA TRP A 44 -11.45 -9.09 -43.16
C TRP A 44 -12.13 -7.89 -42.48
N ALA A 45 -11.68 -6.67 -42.77
CA ALA A 45 -12.25 -5.44 -42.24
C ALA A 45 -12.01 -4.26 -43.19
N THR A 46 -12.78 -3.19 -43.03
CA THR A 46 -12.61 -1.92 -43.74
C THR A 46 -12.28 -0.81 -42.74
N TYR A 47 -11.56 0.22 -43.20
CA TYR A 47 -11.22 1.40 -42.42
C TYR A 47 -11.23 2.65 -43.31
N ALA A 48 -11.12 3.83 -42.69
CA ALA A 48 -11.33 5.14 -43.32
C ALA A 48 -10.58 5.30 -44.67
N LYS A 49 -11.18 6.09 -45.58
CA LYS A 49 -10.69 6.34 -46.97
C LYS A 49 -10.69 5.12 -47.91
N GLY A 50 -11.52 4.11 -47.65
CA GLY A 50 -11.71 2.96 -48.55
C GLY A 50 -10.60 1.91 -48.45
N GLY A 51 -9.84 1.91 -47.34
CA GLY A 51 -8.86 0.87 -47.05
C GLY A 51 -9.56 -0.44 -46.67
N SER A 52 -9.04 -1.55 -47.18
CA SER A 52 -9.49 -2.90 -46.84
C SER A 52 -8.34 -3.70 -46.27
N ILE A 53 -8.58 -4.35 -45.13
CA ILE A 53 -7.63 -5.27 -44.52
C ILE A 53 -7.94 -6.67 -45.04
N THR A 54 -6.91 -7.34 -45.54
CA THR A 54 -7.03 -8.68 -46.11
C THR A 54 -6.91 -9.77 -45.05
N GLY A 55 -7.38 -10.98 -45.36
CA GLY A 55 -7.21 -12.15 -44.49
C GLY A 55 -5.74 -12.50 -44.25
N ALA A 56 -4.84 -12.16 -45.17
CA ALA A 56 -3.39 -12.29 -44.98
C ALA A 56 -2.85 -11.35 -43.90
N GLU A 57 -3.26 -10.08 -43.92
CA GLU A 57 -2.87 -9.07 -42.91
C GLU A 57 -3.46 -9.41 -41.53
N TYR A 58 -4.68 -9.95 -41.49
CA TYR A 58 -5.27 -10.47 -40.26
C TYR A 58 -4.46 -11.65 -39.70
N ALA A 59 -4.08 -12.61 -40.53
CA ALA A 59 -3.26 -13.75 -40.11
C ALA A 59 -1.89 -13.29 -39.58
N GLN A 60 -1.27 -12.28 -40.19
CA GLN A 60 -0.04 -11.67 -39.71
C GLN A 60 -0.26 -10.99 -38.35
N THR A 61 -1.33 -10.22 -38.19
CA THR A 61 -1.70 -9.54 -36.94
C THR A 61 -1.91 -10.55 -35.80
N GLN A 62 -2.53 -11.70 -36.09
CA GLN A 62 -2.68 -12.77 -35.10
C GLN A 62 -1.35 -13.40 -34.68
N GLN A 63 -0.40 -13.53 -35.60
CA GLN A 63 0.94 -14.01 -35.27
C GLN A 63 1.70 -13.00 -34.39
N GLU A 64 1.58 -11.71 -34.71
CA GLU A 64 2.16 -10.63 -33.89
C GLU A 64 1.53 -10.59 -32.50
N LEU A 65 0.20 -10.75 -32.39
CA LEU A 65 -0.50 -10.75 -31.10
C LEU A 65 -0.01 -11.87 -30.17
N ARG A 66 0.26 -13.07 -30.70
CA ARG A 66 0.83 -14.17 -29.89
C ARG A 66 2.20 -13.83 -29.31
N VAL A 67 3.00 -13.03 -30.03
CA VAL A 67 4.27 -12.53 -29.52
C VAL A 67 4.02 -11.53 -28.39
N VAL A 68 3.12 -10.57 -28.61
CA VAL A 68 2.75 -9.53 -27.64
C VAL A 68 2.18 -10.12 -26.34
N GLU A 69 1.27 -11.09 -26.44
CA GLU A 69 0.70 -11.83 -25.30
C GLU A 69 1.80 -12.43 -24.42
N ARG A 70 2.84 -13.00 -25.04
CA ARG A 70 3.91 -13.69 -24.32
C ARG A 70 4.85 -12.72 -23.59
N MET A 71 4.99 -11.50 -24.09
CA MET A 71 5.83 -10.47 -23.51
C MET A 71 5.24 -9.82 -22.26
N GLN A 72 3.92 -9.90 -22.06
CA GLN A 72 3.22 -9.34 -20.89
C GLN A 72 3.52 -7.85 -20.65
N SER A 73 3.47 -7.03 -21.70
CA SER A 73 3.67 -5.58 -21.57
C SER A 73 2.59 -4.96 -20.66
N PRO A 74 2.95 -4.39 -19.50
CA PRO A 74 1.97 -3.82 -18.56
C PRO A 74 1.13 -2.71 -19.19
N MET A 75 1.70 -1.97 -20.16
CA MET A 75 0.99 -0.92 -20.89
C MET A 75 -0.09 -1.52 -21.80
N LEU A 76 0.26 -2.50 -22.64
CA LEU A 76 -0.69 -3.11 -23.58
C LEU A 76 -1.78 -3.89 -22.85
N THR A 77 -1.43 -4.61 -21.77
CA THR A 77 -2.40 -5.25 -20.87
C THR A 77 -3.28 -4.21 -20.18
N GLY A 78 -2.73 -3.05 -19.82
CA GLY A 78 -3.48 -1.94 -19.25
C GLY A 78 -4.52 -1.34 -20.21
N LEU A 79 -4.21 -1.31 -21.51
CA LEU A 79 -5.13 -0.89 -22.58
C LEU A 79 -6.10 -2.01 -23.02
N GLY A 80 -5.74 -3.28 -22.80
CA GLY A 80 -6.49 -4.45 -23.28
C GLY A 80 -6.20 -4.80 -24.75
N ALA A 81 -5.08 -4.33 -25.29
CA ALA A 81 -4.66 -4.57 -26.67
C ALA A 81 -3.91 -5.90 -26.85
N ASP A 82 -3.59 -6.58 -25.75
CA ASP A 82 -2.94 -7.89 -25.71
C ASP A 82 -3.92 -9.06 -25.89
N ARG A 83 -5.22 -8.81 -26.14
CA ARG A 83 -6.26 -9.85 -26.22
C ARG A 83 -7.10 -9.84 -27.49
N ASP A 84 -7.02 -8.77 -28.28
CA ASP A 84 -7.83 -8.58 -29.48
C ASP A 84 -6.95 -8.13 -30.65
N ALA A 85 -7.01 -8.88 -31.75
CA ALA A 85 -6.20 -8.63 -32.94
C ALA A 85 -6.59 -7.31 -33.64
N SER A 86 -7.87 -6.93 -33.61
CA SER A 86 -8.35 -5.66 -34.16
C SER A 86 -7.85 -4.48 -33.34
N HIS A 87 -7.82 -4.63 -32.01
CA HIS A 87 -7.28 -3.61 -31.12
C HIS A 87 -5.78 -3.42 -31.34
N TRP A 88 -5.02 -4.52 -31.40
CA TRP A 88 -3.60 -4.49 -31.72
C TRP A 88 -3.33 -3.85 -33.09
N TRP A 89 -4.08 -4.24 -34.12
CA TRP A 89 -3.91 -3.70 -35.46
C TRP A 89 -4.15 -2.19 -35.52
N LEU A 90 -5.24 -1.71 -34.91
CA LEU A 90 -5.58 -0.28 -34.90
C LEU A 90 -4.51 0.58 -34.23
N LEU A 91 -3.91 0.09 -33.13
CA LEU A 91 -2.82 0.79 -32.47
C LEU A 91 -1.55 0.86 -33.32
N VAL A 92 -1.21 -0.24 -33.97
CA VAL A 92 -0.06 -0.29 -34.88
C VAL A 92 -0.29 0.63 -36.08
N HIS A 93 -1.50 0.61 -36.64
CA HIS A 93 -1.89 1.47 -37.75
C HIS A 93 -1.81 2.95 -37.38
N GLU A 94 -2.33 3.35 -36.22
CA GLU A 94 -2.22 4.74 -35.77
C GLU A 94 -0.77 5.16 -35.48
N ALA A 95 0.05 4.26 -34.93
CA ALA A 95 1.47 4.52 -34.73
C ALA A 95 2.23 4.66 -36.06
N GLU A 96 1.83 3.89 -37.08
CA GLU A 96 2.38 3.97 -38.43
C GLU A 96 1.97 5.26 -39.14
N GLU A 97 0.70 5.65 -39.08
CA GLU A 97 0.21 6.93 -39.63
C GLU A 97 0.90 8.14 -38.95
N ALA A 98 1.23 8.02 -37.66
CA ALA A 98 1.98 9.02 -36.91
C ALA A 98 3.49 9.04 -37.22
N GLY A 99 3.99 8.13 -38.08
CA GLY A 99 5.40 8.02 -38.44
C GLY A 99 6.29 7.52 -37.29
N LEU A 100 5.72 6.79 -36.33
CA LEU A 100 6.42 6.31 -35.13
C LEU A 100 6.98 4.90 -35.29
N LEU A 101 6.76 4.23 -36.41
CA LEU A 101 7.38 2.96 -36.74
C LEU A 101 8.83 3.20 -37.19
N GLY A 102 9.79 2.63 -36.46
CA GLY A 102 11.21 2.76 -36.80
C GLY A 102 11.64 1.83 -37.94
N GLY A 103 12.92 1.95 -38.33
CA GLY A 103 13.50 1.11 -39.37
C GLY A 103 13.75 -0.34 -38.92
N ALA A 104 14.30 -1.16 -39.82
CA ALA A 104 14.51 -2.60 -39.60
C ALA A 104 15.28 -2.98 -38.32
N GLY A 105 16.03 -2.05 -37.71
CA GLY A 105 16.77 -2.27 -36.46
C GLY A 105 16.01 -1.98 -35.16
N ASP A 106 14.78 -1.47 -35.20
CA ASP A 106 14.01 -1.14 -33.98
C ASP A 106 13.69 -2.39 -33.14
N GLY A 107 13.34 -3.50 -33.80
CA GLY A 107 13.11 -4.79 -33.13
C GLY A 107 14.36 -5.33 -32.44
N ASP A 108 15.52 -5.20 -33.09
CA ASP A 108 16.81 -5.62 -32.54
C ASP A 108 17.23 -4.78 -31.32
N ALA A 109 16.96 -3.47 -31.36
CA ALA A 109 17.24 -2.57 -30.24
C ALA A 109 16.40 -2.93 -28.99
N VAL A 110 15.11 -3.21 -29.18
CA VAL A 110 14.22 -3.65 -28.10
C VAL A 110 14.66 -5.02 -27.57
N LEU A 111 15.00 -5.96 -28.46
CA LEU A 111 15.51 -7.28 -28.10
C LEU A 111 16.79 -7.18 -27.26
N ALA A 112 17.72 -6.30 -27.64
CA ALA A 112 18.96 -6.06 -26.90
C ALA A 112 18.69 -5.49 -25.49
N GLN A 113 17.69 -4.61 -25.35
CA GLN A 113 17.29 -4.07 -24.05
C GLN A 113 16.69 -5.16 -23.14
N ILE A 114 15.83 -6.02 -23.69
CA ILE A 114 15.26 -7.16 -22.96
C ILE A 114 16.36 -8.13 -22.52
N ALA A 115 17.29 -8.44 -23.42
CA ALA A 115 18.44 -9.30 -23.16
C ALA A 115 19.30 -8.76 -22.00
N LEU A 116 19.58 -7.45 -22.00
CA LEU A 116 20.31 -6.79 -20.92
C LEU A 116 19.56 -6.86 -19.57
N SER A 117 18.24 -6.62 -19.57
CA SER A 117 17.42 -6.69 -18.34
C SER A 117 17.35 -8.11 -17.75
N SER A 118 17.37 -9.12 -18.62
CA SER A 118 17.21 -10.53 -18.26
C SER A 118 18.56 -11.27 -18.10
N LYS A 119 19.69 -10.57 -18.26
CA LYS A 119 21.06 -11.11 -18.24
C LYS A 119 21.26 -12.30 -19.20
N MET A 120 20.62 -12.23 -20.37
CA MET A 120 20.70 -13.23 -21.44
C MET A 120 21.31 -12.63 -22.69
N LEU A 121 21.74 -13.47 -23.63
CA LEU A 121 22.15 -13.01 -24.97
C LEU A 121 20.90 -12.71 -25.82
N PRO A 122 20.92 -11.69 -26.72
CA PRO A 122 19.78 -11.36 -27.59
C PRO A 122 19.25 -12.55 -28.39
N GLU A 123 20.14 -13.39 -28.91
CA GLU A 123 19.78 -14.60 -29.65
C GLU A 123 18.98 -15.61 -28.81
N GLN A 124 19.32 -15.74 -27.52
CA GLN A 124 18.60 -16.64 -26.60
C GLN A 124 17.20 -16.11 -26.29
N VAL A 125 17.05 -14.79 -26.17
CA VAL A 125 15.76 -14.14 -25.97
C VAL A 125 14.88 -14.28 -27.21
N LEU A 126 15.45 -14.08 -28.40
CA LEU A 126 14.74 -14.25 -29.67
C LEU A 126 14.27 -15.69 -29.88
N ALA A 127 15.16 -16.66 -29.64
CA ALA A 127 14.83 -18.08 -29.75
C ALA A 127 13.73 -18.48 -28.76
N ARG A 128 13.77 -17.95 -27.54
CA ARG A 128 12.72 -18.18 -26.53
C ARG A 128 11.38 -17.62 -26.97
N PHE A 129 11.32 -16.37 -27.42
CA PHE A 129 10.05 -15.78 -27.89
C PHE A 129 9.51 -16.46 -29.13
N ALA A 130 10.36 -16.88 -30.07
CA ALA A 130 9.95 -17.65 -31.24
C ALA A 130 9.36 -19.02 -30.84
N GLN A 131 10.00 -19.72 -29.89
CA GLN A 131 9.50 -21.01 -29.37
C GLN A 131 8.19 -20.86 -28.61
N GLU A 132 8.07 -19.85 -27.75
CA GLU A 132 6.91 -19.67 -26.88
C GLU A 132 5.69 -19.11 -27.63
N SER A 133 5.89 -18.28 -28.67
CA SER A 133 4.81 -17.77 -29.53
C SER A 133 4.45 -18.71 -30.69
N GLY A 134 5.31 -19.69 -30.99
CA GLY A 134 5.16 -20.59 -32.14
C GLY A 134 5.29 -19.87 -33.49
N THR A 135 6.06 -18.78 -33.55
CA THR A 135 6.22 -17.93 -34.74
C THR A 135 7.69 -17.83 -35.20
N ASN A 136 7.91 -17.30 -36.41
CA ASN A 136 9.25 -17.10 -36.97
C ASN A 136 9.98 -15.95 -36.23
N PRO A 137 11.29 -16.07 -35.93
CA PRO A 137 12.12 -14.97 -35.43
C PRO A 137 11.91 -13.60 -36.11
N GLU A 138 11.69 -13.57 -37.43
CA GLU A 138 11.44 -12.32 -38.16
C GLU A 138 10.12 -11.63 -37.75
N VAL A 139 9.08 -12.42 -37.49
CA VAL A 139 7.78 -11.94 -36.98
C VAL A 139 7.94 -11.41 -35.57
N VAL A 140 8.78 -12.05 -34.74
CA VAL A 140 9.09 -11.58 -33.39
C VAL A 140 9.76 -10.21 -33.45
N LEU A 141 10.79 -10.02 -34.28
CA LEU A 141 11.46 -8.72 -34.44
C LEU A 141 10.52 -7.62 -34.94
N THR A 142 9.65 -7.96 -35.90
CA THR A 142 8.64 -7.04 -36.43
C THR A 142 7.63 -6.63 -35.35
N ALA A 143 7.13 -7.58 -34.58
CA ALA A 143 6.21 -7.33 -33.46
C ALA A 143 6.86 -6.46 -32.38
N LEU A 144 8.14 -6.68 -32.07
CA LEU A 144 8.91 -5.87 -31.13
C LEU A 144 9.05 -4.41 -31.59
N GLY A 145 9.36 -4.19 -32.87
CA GLY A 145 9.44 -2.85 -33.46
C GLY A 145 8.09 -2.12 -33.42
N LYS A 146 7.00 -2.81 -33.79
CA LYS A 146 5.63 -2.29 -33.71
C LYS A 146 5.20 -1.97 -32.29
N MET A 147 5.52 -2.83 -31.32
CA MET A 147 5.24 -2.58 -29.90
C MET A 147 5.93 -1.30 -29.42
N GLN A 148 7.17 -1.08 -29.82
CA GLN A 148 7.88 0.13 -29.44
C GLN A 148 7.29 1.40 -30.09
N ALA A 149 6.79 1.29 -31.32
CA ALA A 149 6.05 2.37 -31.97
C ALA A 149 4.77 2.73 -31.19
N VAL A 150 4.00 1.73 -30.76
CA VAL A 150 2.81 1.94 -29.91
C VAL A 150 3.19 2.53 -28.54
N ASN A 151 4.27 2.08 -27.92
CA ASN A 151 4.77 2.67 -26.68
C ASN A 151 5.11 4.16 -26.85
N ARG A 152 5.76 4.53 -27.98
CA ARG A 152 6.04 5.93 -28.31
C ARG A 152 4.76 6.72 -28.53
N LEU A 153 3.77 6.16 -29.23
CA LEU A 153 2.47 6.80 -29.48
C LEU A 153 1.75 7.11 -28.16
N VAL A 154 1.63 6.11 -27.28
CA VAL A 154 0.98 6.24 -25.98
C VAL A 154 1.75 7.21 -25.09
N SER A 155 3.08 7.14 -25.08
CA SER A 155 3.92 8.07 -24.34
C SER A 155 3.77 9.51 -24.83
N LEU A 156 3.73 9.75 -26.14
CA LEU A 156 3.50 11.08 -26.72
C LEU A 156 2.12 11.59 -26.34
N ALA A 157 1.06 10.79 -26.52
CA ALA A 157 -0.28 11.18 -26.13
C ALA A 157 -0.42 11.50 -24.63
N SER A 158 0.33 10.78 -23.78
CA SER A 158 0.34 10.99 -22.32
C SER A 158 1.20 12.18 -21.87
N SER A 159 2.18 12.59 -22.69
CA SER A 159 3.16 13.64 -22.38
C SER A 159 2.87 14.97 -23.07
N LEU A 160 2.01 14.99 -24.09
CA LEU A 160 1.58 16.24 -24.74
C LEU A 160 0.73 17.06 -23.77
N ASP A 161 1.35 18.07 -23.16
CA ASP A 161 0.64 19.07 -22.37
C ASP A 161 -0.26 19.92 -23.28
N ARG A 162 -1.57 19.68 -23.22
CA ARG A 162 -2.60 20.53 -23.88
C ARG A 162 -3.03 21.69 -22.99
N VAL A 163 -2.16 22.15 -22.09
CA VAL A 163 -2.44 23.25 -21.16
C VAL A 163 -1.85 24.52 -21.78
N SER A 164 -2.69 25.53 -22.03
CA SER A 164 -2.17 26.84 -22.41
C SER A 164 -1.53 27.53 -21.20
N ASP A 165 -0.54 28.40 -21.42
CA ASP A 165 0.13 29.16 -20.36
C ASP A 165 -0.87 29.88 -19.44
N ARG A 166 -1.97 30.40 -20.01
CA ARG A 166 -3.05 31.05 -19.26
C ARG A 166 -3.78 30.09 -18.33
N ARG A 167 -4.02 28.86 -18.76
CA ARG A 167 -4.68 27.84 -17.93
C ARG A 167 -3.76 27.35 -16.83
N LEU A 168 -2.48 27.13 -17.15
CA LEU A 168 -1.47 26.76 -16.16
C LEU A 168 -1.31 27.86 -15.10
N ALA A 169 -1.23 29.12 -15.51
CA ALA A 169 -1.18 30.26 -14.61
C ALA A 169 -2.41 30.33 -13.71
N ASN A 170 -3.61 30.09 -14.25
CA ASN A 170 -4.85 30.08 -13.45
C ASN A 170 -4.89 28.92 -12.44
N ALA A 171 -4.52 27.70 -12.85
CA ALA A 171 -4.49 26.53 -11.97
C ALA A 171 -3.48 26.69 -10.84
N ILE A 172 -2.30 27.25 -11.12
CA ILE A 172 -1.29 27.56 -10.11
C ILE A 172 -1.76 28.68 -9.20
N ALA A 173 -2.37 29.75 -9.76
CA ALA A 173 -2.90 30.86 -8.97
C ALA A 173 -4.00 30.40 -8.00
N GLN A 174 -4.88 29.49 -8.42
CA GLN A 174 -5.92 28.92 -7.57
C GLN A 174 -5.34 27.99 -6.50
N SER A 175 -4.50 27.03 -6.88
CA SER A 175 -3.96 26.04 -5.93
C SER A 175 -3.07 26.67 -4.85
N LEU A 176 -2.38 27.76 -5.17
CA LEU A 176 -1.50 28.49 -4.25
C LEU A 176 -2.18 29.68 -3.56
N LEU A 177 -3.45 29.98 -3.85
CA LEU A 177 -4.18 31.07 -3.20
C LEU A 177 -4.22 30.81 -1.70
N GLY A 178 -3.64 31.71 -0.91
CA GLY A 178 -3.72 31.65 0.54
C GLY A 178 -5.04 32.24 1.04
N VAL A 179 -5.75 31.51 1.89
CA VAL A 179 -6.99 31.93 2.52
C VAL A 179 -6.77 32.04 4.03
N SER A 180 -7.08 33.20 4.60
CA SER A 180 -7.01 33.42 6.05
C SER A 180 -8.38 33.81 6.60
N GLY A 181 -8.67 33.38 7.82
CA GLY A 181 -10.00 33.58 8.40
C GLY A 181 -10.18 32.93 9.75
N ASP A 182 -11.25 33.35 10.42
CA ASP A 182 -11.73 32.71 11.63
C ASP A 182 -12.53 31.46 11.23
N LEU A 183 -12.30 30.35 11.94
CA LEU A 183 -12.96 29.08 11.69
C LEU A 183 -13.48 28.45 12.98
N ALA A 184 -14.54 27.66 12.82
CA ALA A 184 -15.05 26.75 13.83
C ALA A 184 -15.17 25.36 13.20
N VAL A 185 -14.54 24.35 13.82
CA VAL A 185 -14.65 22.96 13.40
C VAL A 185 -15.62 22.24 14.32
N ILE A 186 -16.74 21.78 13.76
CA ILE A 186 -17.74 20.99 14.46
C ILE A 186 -17.45 19.52 14.20
N ASP A 187 -17.00 18.80 15.23
CA ASP A 187 -16.68 17.38 15.17
C ASP A 187 -17.87 16.54 15.68
N ALA A 188 -18.55 15.84 14.77
CA ALA A 188 -19.71 15.02 15.10
C ALA A 188 -19.40 13.91 16.11
N ARG A 189 -18.13 13.48 16.22
CA ARG A 189 -17.70 12.46 17.18
C ARG A 189 -17.62 13.00 18.61
N LYS A 190 -17.46 14.31 18.78
CA LYS A 190 -17.25 14.97 20.08
C LYS A 190 -18.45 15.80 20.52
N ASP A 191 -19.19 16.36 19.58
CA ASP A 191 -20.30 17.27 19.83
C ASP A 191 -21.50 16.55 20.46
N THR A 192 -21.91 16.93 21.67
CA THR A 192 -23.09 16.38 22.35
C THR A 192 -24.33 17.27 22.27
N SER A 193 -24.24 18.44 21.66
CA SER A 193 -25.31 19.45 21.58
C SER A 193 -26.38 19.10 20.52
N ILE A 194 -26.02 18.28 19.52
CA ILE A 194 -26.94 17.87 18.45
C ILE A 194 -27.92 16.81 18.98
N PRO A 195 -29.24 17.08 18.98
CA PRO A 195 -30.23 16.13 19.43
C PRO A 195 -30.41 15.03 18.38
N ILE A 196 -30.27 13.77 18.80
CA ILE A 196 -30.50 12.59 17.95
C ILE A 196 -31.60 11.74 18.59
N ALA A 197 -32.42 11.13 17.76
CA ALA A 197 -33.32 10.08 18.20
C ALA A 197 -32.55 8.91 18.85
N THR A 198 -33.21 8.20 19.76
CA THR A 198 -32.63 6.99 20.36
C THR A 198 -32.30 5.96 19.29
N LEU A 199 -31.04 5.50 19.29
CA LEU A 199 -30.57 4.46 18.37
C LEU A 199 -31.28 3.13 18.66
N THR A 200 -31.68 2.44 17.60
CA THR A 200 -32.27 1.10 17.70
C THR A 200 -31.20 0.02 17.55
N ASP A 201 -31.37 -1.11 18.24
CA ASP A 201 -30.46 -2.26 18.11
C ASP A 201 -30.38 -2.79 16.66
N ALA A 202 -31.41 -2.58 15.84
CA ALA A 202 -31.37 -2.92 14.42
C ALA A 202 -30.34 -2.09 13.65
N GLN A 203 -30.27 -0.78 13.90
CA GLN A 203 -29.30 0.12 13.26
C GLN A 203 -27.87 -0.21 13.68
N LEU A 204 -27.66 -0.55 14.96
CA LEU A 204 -26.35 -0.94 15.47
C LEU A 204 -25.88 -2.25 14.81
N ASN A 205 -26.75 -3.24 14.68
CA ASN A 205 -26.43 -4.53 14.04
C ASN A 205 -26.17 -4.39 12.53
N GLU A 206 -26.91 -3.53 11.83
CA GLU A 206 -26.66 -3.23 10.41
C GLU A 206 -25.27 -2.61 10.23
N HIS A 207 -24.93 -1.62 11.06
CA HIS A 207 -23.63 -0.98 11.04
C HIS A 207 -22.49 -1.96 11.38
N LEU A 208 -22.68 -2.80 12.40
CA LEU A 208 -21.73 -3.84 12.76
C LEU A 208 -21.48 -4.81 11.60
N THR A 209 -22.54 -5.27 10.93
CA THR A 209 -22.44 -6.23 9.82
C THR A 209 -21.60 -5.67 8.66
N LYS A 210 -21.67 -4.36 8.41
CA LYS A 210 -20.88 -3.69 7.37
C LYS A 210 -19.39 -3.55 7.71
N PHE A 211 -19.04 -3.41 8.99
CA PHE A 211 -17.69 -3.04 9.44
C PHE A 211 -17.03 -4.05 10.41
N ALA A 212 -17.67 -5.19 10.70
CA ALA A 212 -17.17 -6.21 11.63
C ALA A 212 -15.77 -6.73 11.26
N ASP A 213 -15.51 -6.89 9.97
CA ASP A 213 -14.24 -7.43 9.46
C ASP A 213 -13.14 -6.38 9.34
N LYS A 214 -13.49 -5.09 9.42
CA LYS A 214 -12.57 -3.98 9.20
C LYS A 214 -11.80 -3.68 10.48
N VAL A 215 -10.51 -3.40 10.33
CA VAL A 215 -9.66 -2.96 11.43
C VAL A 215 -10.04 -1.52 11.76
N ALA A 216 -10.24 -1.22 13.05
CA ALA A 216 -10.50 0.14 13.50
C ALA A 216 -9.36 1.08 13.05
N PRO A 217 -9.66 2.27 12.50
CA PRO A 217 -8.63 3.22 12.12
C PRO A 217 -7.81 3.63 13.36
N THR A 218 -6.50 3.44 13.30
CA THR A 218 -5.56 3.86 14.35
C THR A 218 -5.02 5.25 14.03
N GLY A 219 -5.19 6.19 14.96
CA GLY A 219 -4.74 7.59 14.83
C GLY A 219 -5.84 8.57 14.41
N THR A 220 -5.52 9.86 14.46
CA THR A 220 -6.46 10.95 14.15
C THR A 220 -6.54 11.28 12.65
N THR A 221 -5.52 10.88 11.88
CA THR A 221 -5.42 11.18 10.46
C THR A 221 -5.96 10.02 9.63
N PRO A 222 -7.03 10.20 8.84
CA PRO A 222 -7.47 9.21 7.87
C PRO A 222 -6.35 8.96 6.87
N VAL A 223 -5.93 7.71 6.72
CA VAL A 223 -5.10 7.29 5.60
C VAL A 223 -6.02 7.08 4.40
N ALA A 224 -5.68 7.65 3.25
CA ALA A 224 -6.47 7.47 2.03
C ALA A 224 -6.68 5.97 1.74
N GLY A 225 -7.94 5.53 1.64
CA GLY A 225 -8.32 4.13 1.42
C GLY A 225 -8.48 3.28 2.68
N ALA A 226 -8.20 3.80 3.87
CA ALA A 226 -8.52 3.12 5.13
C ALA A 226 -10.04 3.15 5.41
N PRO A 227 -10.62 2.10 6.00
CA PRO A 227 -12.03 2.09 6.36
C PRO A 227 -12.30 3.14 7.45
N ALA A 228 -13.37 3.92 7.30
CA ALA A 228 -13.77 4.96 8.26
C ALA A 228 -14.12 4.39 9.65
N PHE A 229 -14.53 3.12 9.70
CA PHE A 229 -14.90 2.38 10.90
C PHE A 229 -14.39 0.94 10.83
N GLY A 230 -14.21 0.31 11.99
CA GLY A 230 -13.86 -1.09 12.06
C GLY A 230 -14.03 -1.67 13.46
N TYR A 231 -14.54 -2.90 13.52
CA TYR A 231 -14.81 -3.62 14.77
C TYR A 231 -14.12 -4.97 14.85
N ARG A 232 -13.08 -5.17 14.04
CA ARG A 232 -12.26 -6.38 14.12
C ARG A 232 -11.52 -6.38 15.46
N ILE A 233 -11.70 -7.47 16.20
CA ILE A 233 -10.99 -7.69 17.46
C ILE A 233 -9.53 -8.01 17.12
N PRO A 234 -8.55 -7.29 17.70
CA PRO A 234 -7.13 -7.55 17.45
C PRO A 234 -6.69 -8.87 18.09
N ASP A 235 -5.49 -9.34 17.72
CA ASP A 235 -4.82 -10.41 18.44
C ASP A 235 -4.72 -10.03 19.92
N ARG A 236 -5.25 -10.87 20.81
CA ARG A 236 -5.29 -10.62 22.25
C ARG A 236 -4.98 -11.89 23.02
N PHE A 237 -4.39 -11.74 24.20
CA PHE A 237 -3.89 -12.86 24.97
C PHE A 237 -3.88 -12.55 26.47
N LYS A 238 -3.67 -13.59 27.29
CA LYS A 238 -3.42 -13.49 28.73
C LYS A 238 -1.97 -13.87 29.01
N LEU A 239 -1.28 -13.09 29.83
CA LEU A 239 0.13 -13.33 30.19
C LEU A 239 0.32 -13.52 31.68
N GLU A 240 1.34 -14.28 32.02
CA GLU A 240 2.03 -14.24 33.31
C GLU A 240 3.52 -14.05 33.08
N TRP A 241 4.21 -13.43 34.04
CA TRP A 241 5.64 -13.24 33.98
C TRP A 241 6.28 -13.26 35.36
N ILE A 242 7.57 -13.56 35.35
CA ILE A 242 8.46 -13.49 36.51
C ILE A 242 9.58 -12.49 36.18
N ALA A 243 9.88 -11.61 37.13
CA ALA A 243 10.93 -10.60 37.04
C ALA A 243 11.98 -10.87 38.11
N ILE A 244 13.22 -11.04 37.68
CA ILE A 244 14.39 -11.27 38.54
C ILE A 244 15.22 -9.98 38.52
N SER A 245 15.23 -9.29 39.66
CA SER A 245 15.88 -7.99 39.80
C SER A 245 17.41 -8.11 39.83
N LYS A 246 18.09 -7.40 38.93
CA LYS A 246 19.55 -7.25 38.97
C LYS A 246 20.00 -6.54 40.24
N ALA A 247 19.20 -5.61 40.75
CA ALA A 247 19.50 -4.91 42.00
C ALA A 247 19.45 -5.85 43.21
N ALA A 248 18.49 -6.78 43.27
CA ALA A 248 18.42 -7.80 44.31
C ALA A 248 19.63 -8.75 44.25
N ILE A 249 20.07 -9.12 43.04
CA ILE A 249 21.29 -9.92 42.83
C ILE A 249 22.54 -9.14 43.28
N ALA A 250 22.64 -7.85 42.93
CA ALA A 250 23.75 -7.01 43.37
C ALA A 250 23.81 -6.88 44.90
N ALA A 251 22.65 -6.78 45.55
CA ALA A 251 22.55 -6.72 47.01
C ALA A 251 23.06 -8.02 47.68
N SER A 252 22.71 -9.20 47.15
CA SER A 252 23.19 -10.48 47.72
C SER A 252 24.70 -10.67 47.59
N MET A 253 25.33 -10.04 46.59
CA MET A 253 26.76 -10.15 46.31
C MET A 253 27.65 -9.20 47.12
N GLN A 254 27.09 -8.21 47.84
CA GLN A 254 27.88 -7.17 48.53
C GLN A 254 28.91 -7.73 49.53
N ASN A 255 28.58 -8.86 50.19
CA ASN A 255 29.43 -9.52 51.18
C ASN A 255 30.25 -10.68 50.60
N SER A 256 30.34 -10.78 49.26
CA SER A 256 31.11 -11.86 48.62
C SER A 256 32.61 -11.79 48.99
N PRO A 257 33.26 -12.93 49.28
CA PRO A 257 34.70 -12.97 49.55
C PRO A 257 35.54 -12.45 48.38
N GLU A 258 34.99 -12.46 47.15
CA GLU A 258 35.64 -11.91 45.95
C GLU A 258 35.70 -10.37 45.94
N LEU A 259 34.89 -9.70 46.77
CA LEU A 259 34.91 -8.25 46.97
C LEU A 259 35.70 -7.84 48.23
N SER A 260 36.42 -8.78 48.84
CA SER A 260 37.37 -8.48 49.92
C SER A 260 38.55 -7.65 49.40
N SER A 261 39.13 -6.80 50.25
CA SER A 261 40.26 -5.92 49.88
C SER A 261 41.45 -6.70 49.29
N LEU A 262 41.72 -7.90 49.80
CA LEU A 262 42.76 -8.78 49.28
C LEU A 262 42.45 -9.28 47.86
N ALA A 263 41.21 -9.71 47.61
CA ALA A 263 40.79 -10.19 46.28
C ALA A 263 40.82 -9.05 45.25
N LEU A 264 40.36 -7.86 45.62
CA LEU A 264 40.41 -6.67 44.75
C LEU A 264 41.85 -6.25 44.42
N ARG A 265 42.78 -6.31 45.39
CA ARG A 265 44.21 -6.07 45.14
C ARG A 265 44.79 -7.07 44.16
N LYS A 266 44.44 -8.36 44.28
CA LYS A 266 44.88 -9.40 43.33
C LYS A 266 44.32 -9.16 41.92
N ARG A 267 43.05 -8.76 41.80
CA ARG A 267 42.41 -8.41 40.52
C ARG A 267 43.10 -7.22 39.86
N PHE A 268 43.34 -6.15 40.62
CA PHE A 268 44.06 -4.97 40.12
C PHE A 268 45.50 -5.31 39.69
N ALA A 269 46.24 -6.10 40.46
CA ALA A 269 47.61 -6.48 40.12
C ALA A 269 47.71 -7.35 38.85
N ARG A 270 46.65 -8.09 38.49
CA ARG A 270 46.59 -8.89 37.26
C ARG A 270 46.45 -8.04 36.00
N ASP A 271 45.61 -7.01 36.06
CA ASP A 271 45.34 -6.14 34.91
C ASP A 271 44.93 -4.73 35.38
N PRO A 272 45.91 -3.85 35.67
CA PRO A 272 45.64 -2.48 36.10
C PRO A 272 44.93 -1.64 35.02
N ALA A 273 45.24 -1.90 33.74
CA ALA A 273 44.71 -1.15 32.61
C ALA A 273 43.18 -1.30 32.48
N LYS A 274 42.64 -2.50 32.78
CA LYS A 274 41.19 -2.75 32.84
C LYS A 274 40.45 -1.79 33.75
N TYR A 275 41.10 -1.25 34.78
CA TYR A 275 40.51 -0.35 35.77
C TYR A 275 40.84 1.13 35.53
N GLY A 276 41.40 1.47 34.36
CA GLY A 276 41.72 2.85 33.98
C GLY A 276 43.08 3.35 34.49
N ALA A 277 43.92 2.45 35.01
CA ALA A 277 45.26 2.81 35.46
C ALA A 277 46.25 2.74 34.30
N ASN A 278 47.12 3.76 34.18
CA ASN A 278 48.21 3.75 33.19
C ASN A 278 49.37 2.86 33.71
N PRO A 279 49.70 1.73 33.04
CA PRO A 279 50.78 0.85 33.50
C PRO A 279 52.14 1.53 33.56
N ALA A 280 52.35 2.60 32.79
CA ALA A 280 53.62 3.34 32.74
C ALA A 280 53.87 4.22 34.00
N GLU A 281 52.84 4.49 34.81
CA GLU A 281 52.91 5.42 35.94
C GLU A 281 53.02 4.73 37.32
N SER A 282 53.31 3.43 37.36
CA SER A 282 53.37 2.62 38.60
C SER A 282 52.12 2.82 39.50
N PRO A 283 50.92 2.54 38.99
CA PRO A 283 49.68 2.91 39.66
C PRO A 283 49.45 2.11 40.95
N THR A 284 49.01 2.79 42.01
CA THR A 284 48.72 2.16 43.31
C THR A 284 47.25 1.79 43.46
N PHE A 285 46.96 0.62 44.04
CA PHE A 285 45.59 0.14 44.26
C PHE A 285 44.70 1.14 45.02
N ALA A 286 45.24 1.85 46.03
CA ALA A 286 44.46 2.77 46.85
C ALA A 286 43.77 3.88 46.02
N ALA A 287 44.39 4.33 44.94
CA ALA A 287 43.83 5.36 44.05
C ALA A 287 42.70 4.81 43.15
N PHE A 288 42.69 3.50 42.89
CA PHE A 288 41.74 2.84 41.99
C PHE A 288 40.76 1.90 42.69
N GLU A 289 40.84 1.77 44.03
CA GLU A 289 40.07 0.79 44.80
C GLU A 289 38.56 0.88 44.53
N ALA A 290 38.01 2.10 44.47
CA ALA A 290 36.60 2.31 44.14
C ALA A 290 36.24 1.82 42.74
N ALA A 291 37.05 2.16 41.72
CA ALA A 291 36.83 1.72 40.34
C ALA A 291 36.98 0.20 40.17
N VAL A 292 37.97 -0.39 40.86
CA VAL A 292 38.19 -1.85 40.88
C VAL A 292 37.01 -2.55 41.54
N ARG A 293 36.52 -2.03 42.68
CA ARG A 293 35.35 -2.57 43.37
C ARG A 293 34.12 -2.50 42.48
N THR A 294 33.80 -1.35 41.89
CA THR A 294 32.63 -1.20 41.01
C THR A 294 32.68 -2.17 39.83
N LYS A 295 33.79 -2.22 39.08
CA LYS A 295 33.91 -3.15 37.94
C LYS A 295 33.88 -4.62 38.37
N ALA A 296 34.52 -4.98 39.48
CA ALA A 296 34.48 -6.35 39.99
C ALA A 296 33.06 -6.74 40.42
N THR A 297 32.32 -5.84 41.05
CA THR A 297 30.90 -6.05 41.38
C THR A 297 30.07 -6.22 40.10
N ASP A 298 30.24 -5.36 39.10
CA ASP A 298 29.49 -5.45 37.83
C ASP A 298 29.76 -6.78 37.11
N GLU A 299 31.01 -7.25 37.08
CA GLU A 299 31.40 -8.55 36.52
C GLU A 299 30.76 -9.72 37.27
N LEU A 300 30.81 -9.70 38.61
CA LEU A 300 30.21 -10.74 39.44
C LEU A 300 28.69 -10.77 39.33
N VAL A 301 28.06 -9.60 39.28
CA VAL A 301 26.61 -9.49 39.06
C VAL A 301 26.23 -9.99 37.68
N ALA A 302 26.97 -9.64 36.63
CA ALA A 302 26.72 -10.13 35.29
C ALA A 302 26.83 -11.66 35.21
N GLN A 303 27.87 -12.25 35.80
CA GLN A 303 28.04 -13.70 35.89
C GLN A 303 26.87 -14.35 36.64
N ARG A 304 26.48 -13.78 37.79
CA ARG A 304 25.38 -14.32 38.59
C ARG A 304 24.03 -14.22 37.86
N VAL A 305 23.78 -13.12 37.16
CA VAL A 305 22.58 -12.94 36.32
C VAL A 305 22.53 -14.03 35.25
N GLU A 306 23.64 -14.33 34.59
CA GLU A 306 23.73 -15.39 33.58
C GLU A 306 23.50 -16.78 34.19
N GLU A 307 24.09 -17.07 35.35
CA GLU A 307 23.87 -18.32 36.10
C GLU A 307 22.40 -18.52 36.46
N ILE A 308 21.75 -17.48 36.99
CA ILE A 308 20.33 -17.51 37.35
C ILE A 308 19.48 -17.72 36.10
N ALA A 309 19.70 -16.94 35.05
CA ALA A 309 18.96 -17.06 33.79
C ALA A 309 19.10 -18.47 33.18
N LYS A 310 20.30 -19.04 33.25
CA LYS A 310 20.58 -20.42 32.81
C LYS A 310 19.84 -21.44 33.68
N PHE A 311 19.95 -21.34 35.00
CA PHE A 311 19.25 -22.23 35.94
C PHE A 311 17.73 -22.20 35.71
N THR A 312 17.13 -21.01 35.60
CA THR A 312 15.70 -20.86 35.35
C THR A 312 15.31 -21.46 33.99
N THR A 313 16.12 -21.25 32.96
CA THR A 313 15.91 -21.86 31.63
C THR A 313 15.99 -23.38 31.70
N ASP A 314 16.96 -23.93 32.43
CA ASP A 314 17.14 -25.38 32.58
C ASP A 314 15.95 -26.02 33.32
N GLN A 315 15.45 -25.38 34.38
CA GLN A 315 14.24 -25.83 35.09
C GLN A 315 13.01 -25.86 34.19
N LEU A 316 12.83 -24.82 33.36
CA LEU A 316 11.75 -24.78 32.37
C LEU A 316 11.91 -25.84 31.28
N ALA A 317 13.15 -26.04 30.81
CA ALA A 317 13.45 -27.02 29.77
C ALA A 317 13.27 -28.47 30.24
N LEU A 318 13.53 -28.78 31.52
CA LEU A 318 13.35 -30.12 32.09
C LEU A 318 11.93 -30.65 31.89
N ALA A 319 10.91 -29.83 32.13
CA ALA A 319 9.52 -30.20 31.92
C ALA A 319 9.16 -30.40 30.44
N GLN A 320 9.89 -29.76 29.52
CA GLN A 320 9.65 -29.81 28.08
C GLN A 320 10.38 -30.98 27.38
N ARG A 321 11.37 -31.62 28.02
CA ARG A 321 12.20 -32.68 27.40
C ARG A 321 11.40 -33.88 26.89
N SER A 322 10.26 -34.18 27.51
CA SER A 322 9.38 -35.30 27.15
C SER A 322 8.34 -34.95 26.10
N LEU A 323 8.24 -33.69 25.67
CA LEU A 323 7.25 -33.24 24.69
C LEU A 323 7.69 -33.58 23.26
N ALA A 324 6.75 -34.14 22.49
CA ALA A 324 6.92 -34.28 21.05
C ALA A 324 6.89 -32.89 20.38
N ARG A 325 7.41 -32.81 19.15
CA ARG A 325 7.40 -31.59 18.34
C ARG A 325 6.55 -31.77 17.09
N LYS A 326 5.82 -30.71 16.74
CA LYS A 326 5.09 -30.57 15.48
C LYS A 326 5.63 -29.33 14.75
N GLY A 327 6.57 -29.54 13.83
CA GLY A 327 7.30 -28.46 13.17
C GLY A 327 8.18 -27.69 14.16
N ALA A 328 8.01 -26.37 14.23
CA ALA A 328 8.75 -25.49 15.14
C ALA A 328 8.19 -25.45 16.58
N TYR A 329 7.04 -26.08 16.81
CA TYR A 329 6.24 -25.99 18.04
C TYR A 329 6.20 -27.32 18.80
N PHE A 330 5.89 -27.28 20.09
CA PHE A 330 5.65 -28.45 20.91
C PHE A 330 4.22 -28.95 20.77
N ASP A 331 4.06 -30.27 20.69
CA ASP A 331 2.77 -30.93 20.76
C ASP A 331 2.42 -31.16 22.24
N LEU A 332 1.46 -30.38 22.76
CA LEU A 332 1.13 -30.33 24.18
C LEU A 332 0.05 -31.38 24.50
N PRO A 333 0.30 -32.29 25.47
CA PRO A 333 -0.73 -33.22 25.90
C PRO A 333 -1.84 -32.50 26.69
N ALA A 334 -3.03 -33.12 26.76
CA ALA A 334 -4.20 -32.50 27.38
C ALA A 334 -4.01 -32.16 28.88
N ASP A 335 -3.13 -32.88 29.57
CA ASP A 335 -2.76 -32.65 30.97
C ASP A 335 -1.59 -31.65 31.15
N TRP A 336 -1.09 -31.02 30.09
CA TRP A 336 0.09 -30.15 30.18
C TRP A 336 -0.05 -29.02 31.19
N THR A 337 -1.25 -28.44 31.33
CA THR A 337 -1.53 -27.35 32.28
C THR A 337 -1.29 -27.74 33.74
N THR A 338 -1.36 -29.03 34.09
CA THR A 338 -1.06 -29.52 35.44
C THR A 338 0.41 -29.91 35.61
N ARG A 339 1.12 -30.21 34.51
CA ARG A 339 2.54 -30.59 34.52
C ARG A 339 3.51 -29.42 34.34
N MET A 340 3.05 -28.33 33.72
CA MET A 340 3.90 -27.20 33.44
C MET A 340 4.39 -26.55 34.75
N PRO A 341 5.68 -26.15 34.85
CA PRO A 341 6.18 -25.49 36.05
C PRO A 341 5.42 -24.20 36.34
N ALA A 342 4.94 -24.02 37.58
CA ALA A 342 4.36 -22.76 38.02
C ALA A 342 5.47 -21.72 38.23
N PHE A 343 5.25 -20.49 37.76
CA PHE A 343 6.24 -19.41 37.90
C PHE A 343 6.47 -19.01 39.36
N THR A 344 5.47 -19.16 40.22
CA THR A 344 5.59 -18.94 41.67
C THR A 344 6.54 -19.96 42.32
N THR A 345 6.43 -21.25 41.98
CA THR A 345 7.36 -22.30 42.43
C THR A 345 8.76 -22.04 41.88
N LEU A 346 8.87 -21.64 40.60
CA LEU A 346 10.14 -21.32 39.98
C LEU A 346 10.84 -20.13 40.67
N ALA A 347 10.09 -19.09 41.02
CA ALA A 347 10.60 -17.96 41.80
C ALA A 347 11.17 -18.40 43.15
N GLN A 348 10.46 -19.27 43.87
CA GLN A 348 10.93 -19.83 45.15
C GLN A 348 12.21 -20.64 45.00
N SER A 349 12.31 -21.49 43.96
CA SER A 349 13.51 -22.26 43.66
C SER A 349 14.71 -21.35 43.36
N VAL A 350 14.52 -20.30 42.57
CA VAL A 350 15.57 -19.31 42.26
C VAL A 350 16.00 -18.56 43.53
N ALA A 351 15.06 -18.10 44.34
CA ALA A 351 15.36 -17.38 45.58
C ALA A 351 16.17 -18.25 46.55
N THR A 352 15.80 -19.52 46.68
CA THR A 352 16.45 -20.48 47.58
C THR A 352 17.85 -20.85 47.10
N GLU A 353 18.01 -21.19 45.82
CA GLU A 353 19.29 -21.63 45.25
C GLU A 353 20.35 -20.52 45.27
N PHE A 354 19.95 -19.27 44.97
CA PHE A 354 20.88 -18.15 44.82
C PHE A 354 20.91 -17.18 46.00
N GLY A 355 20.07 -17.41 47.02
CA GLY A 355 20.01 -16.57 48.22
C GLY A 355 19.65 -15.11 47.92
N ILE A 356 18.74 -14.89 46.95
CA ILE A 356 18.26 -13.55 46.56
C ILE A 356 16.85 -13.30 47.08
N GLU A 357 16.43 -12.03 47.07
CA GLU A 357 15.03 -11.68 47.28
C GLU A 357 14.11 -12.42 46.29
N LEU A 358 12.91 -12.80 46.73
CA LEU A 358 11.96 -13.57 45.94
C LEU A 358 11.65 -12.84 44.62
N PRO A 359 11.93 -13.44 43.45
CA PRO A 359 11.56 -12.84 42.16
C PRO A 359 10.08 -12.49 42.08
N ALA A 360 9.77 -11.34 41.49
CA ALA A 360 8.41 -10.84 41.43
C ALA A 360 7.60 -11.59 40.37
N TYR A 361 6.44 -12.12 40.77
CA TYR A 361 5.47 -12.74 39.86
C TYR A 361 4.31 -11.77 39.61
N ALA A 362 3.86 -11.68 38.35
CA ALA A 362 2.68 -10.91 37.97
C ALA A 362 1.94 -11.55 36.78
N SER A 363 0.68 -11.17 36.59
CA SER A 363 -0.17 -11.67 35.52
C SER A 363 -1.20 -10.63 35.10
N SER A 364 -1.67 -10.72 33.85
CA SER A 364 -2.83 -9.96 33.35
C SER A 364 -4.16 -10.45 33.95
N GLY A 365 -4.17 -11.56 34.69
CA GLY A 365 -5.37 -12.12 35.30
C GLY A 365 -6.38 -12.58 34.25
N GLU A 366 -7.65 -12.27 34.48
CA GLU A 366 -8.75 -12.64 33.57
C GLU A 366 -8.95 -11.68 32.40
N GLU A 367 -8.24 -10.54 32.40
CA GLU A 367 -8.35 -9.54 31.35
C GLU A 367 -7.53 -9.94 30.12
N TRP A 368 -8.14 -9.73 28.94
CA TRP A 368 -7.45 -9.88 27.66
C TRP A 368 -6.62 -8.64 27.40
N ILE A 369 -5.32 -8.82 27.19
CA ILE A 369 -4.39 -7.75 26.86
C ILE A 369 -3.93 -7.86 25.42
N THR A 370 -3.49 -6.74 24.87
CA THR A 370 -2.94 -6.59 23.52
C THR A 370 -1.44 -6.35 23.57
N VAL A 371 -0.78 -6.33 22.40
CA VAL A 371 0.65 -6.06 22.32
C VAL A 371 1.03 -4.68 22.88
N SER A 372 0.19 -3.66 22.68
CA SER A 372 0.43 -2.32 23.24
C SER A 372 0.42 -2.32 24.77
N ASP A 373 -0.39 -3.19 25.38
CA ASP A 373 -0.42 -3.32 26.83
C ASP A 373 0.86 -3.98 27.34
N VAL A 374 1.41 -4.97 26.61
CA VAL A 374 2.71 -5.58 26.92
C VAL A 374 3.84 -4.56 26.83
N GLU A 375 3.82 -3.70 25.81
CA GLU A 375 4.79 -2.60 25.66
C GLU A 375 4.76 -1.63 26.86
N ALA A 376 3.59 -1.44 27.48
CA ALA A 376 3.42 -0.59 28.64
C ALA A 376 3.86 -1.24 29.97
N ILE A 377 4.09 -2.56 30.02
CA ILE A 377 4.54 -3.24 31.24
C ILE A 377 5.97 -2.78 31.59
N PRO A 378 6.19 -2.19 32.78
CA PRO A 378 7.51 -1.72 33.19
C PRO A 378 8.59 -2.82 33.12
N GLY A 379 9.67 -2.53 32.40
CA GLY A 379 10.78 -3.45 32.16
C GLY A 379 10.50 -4.51 31.10
N LEU A 380 9.43 -5.29 31.23
CA LEU A 380 9.08 -6.37 30.29
C LEU A 380 8.87 -5.87 28.86
N GLY A 381 8.17 -4.73 28.69
CA GLY A 381 7.87 -4.17 27.36
C GLY A 381 9.11 -3.83 26.53
N ARG A 382 10.26 -3.62 27.18
CA ARG A 382 11.56 -3.37 26.53
C ARG A 382 12.52 -4.54 26.62
N ALA A 383 12.19 -5.57 27.39
CA ALA A 383 13.05 -6.74 27.54
C ALA A 383 13.20 -7.48 26.21
N SER A 384 14.41 -7.95 25.92
CA SER A 384 14.73 -8.62 24.66
C SER A 384 15.58 -9.86 24.84
N THR A 385 15.53 -10.76 23.87
CA THR A 385 16.33 -11.99 23.82
C THR A 385 17.05 -12.12 22.49
N ALA A 386 18.30 -12.59 22.51
CA ALA A 386 19.10 -12.87 21.32
C ALA A 386 19.09 -14.36 20.93
N LYS A 387 18.27 -15.19 21.59
CA LYS A 387 18.25 -16.65 21.37
C LYS A 387 17.93 -17.05 19.92
N TYR A 388 17.26 -16.18 19.17
CA TYR A 388 16.84 -16.42 17.79
C TYR A 388 17.79 -15.77 16.75
N GLY A 389 19.02 -15.44 17.14
CA GLY A 389 20.04 -14.82 16.29
C GLY A 389 19.93 -13.29 16.24
N ALA A 390 18.74 -12.77 15.91
CA ALA A 390 18.43 -11.34 16.06
C ALA A 390 17.80 -11.06 17.44
N ALA A 391 17.98 -9.84 17.96
CA ALA A 391 17.33 -9.42 19.20
C ALA A 391 15.81 -9.28 18.97
N VAL A 392 15.02 -10.08 19.69
CA VAL A 392 13.55 -10.07 19.65
C VAL A 392 13.04 -9.54 20.99
N ARG A 393 12.16 -8.53 20.96
CA ARG A 393 11.55 -7.96 22.18
C ARG A 393 10.37 -8.79 22.66
N ALA A 394 10.02 -8.69 23.95
CA ALA A 394 8.88 -9.40 24.54
C ALA A 394 7.56 -9.18 23.77
N PRO A 395 7.18 -7.93 23.40
CA PRO A 395 5.95 -7.69 22.63
C PRO A 395 5.96 -8.35 21.24
N GLN A 396 7.12 -8.34 20.56
CA GLN A 396 7.29 -8.99 19.25
C GLN A 396 7.18 -10.51 19.36
N LEU A 397 7.76 -11.09 20.41
CA LEU A 397 7.67 -12.53 20.67
C LEU A 397 6.24 -12.95 21.02
N ALA A 398 5.53 -12.15 21.83
CA ALA A 398 4.13 -12.40 22.18
C ALA A 398 3.20 -12.33 20.95
N LEU A 399 3.39 -11.34 20.07
CA LEU A 399 2.62 -11.21 18.83
C LEU A 399 2.85 -12.38 17.85
N GLY A 400 4.06 -12.96 17.86
CA GLY A 400 4.44 -14.08 17.01
C GLY A 400 4.00 -15.45 17.50
N ALA A 401 3.13 -15.54 18.52
CA ALA A 401 2.66 -16.81 19.07
C ALA A 401 1.89 -17.65 18.03
N ASN A 402 2.00 -18.97 18.12
CA ASN A 402 1.39 -19.92 17.19
C ASN A 402 -0.13 -19.82 17.10
N GLU A 403 -0.78 -19.44 18.19
CA GLU A 403 -2.24 -19.36 18.32
C GLU A 403 -2.82 -18.04 17.78
N LEU A 404 -1.97 -17.07 17.43
CA LEU A 404 -2.36 -15.77 16.90
C LEU A 404 -2.34 -15.74 15.37
N SER A 405 -2.85 -14.65 14.79
CA SER A 405 -3.04 -14.53 13.34
C SER A 405 -1.75 -14.54 12.52
N ALA A 406 -0.63 -14.13 13.12
CA ALA A 406 0.66 -13.95 12.46
C ALA A 406 1.80 -14.71 13.18
N ALA A 407 1.64 -16.03 13.31
CA ALA A 407 2.64 -16.89 13.94
C ALA A 407 4.04 -16.77 13.30
N SER A 408 5.07 -16.66 14.13
CA SER A 408 6.46 -16.48 13.69
C SER A 408 7.22 -17.80 13.66
N ILE A 409 7.71 -18.20 12.49
CA ILE A 409 8.59 -19.37 12.35
C ILE A 409 10.03 -19.06 12.77
N ALA A 410 10.46 -17.80 12.65
CA ALA A 410 11.82 -17.38 12.99
C ALA A 410 12.05 -17.30 14.51
N ALA A 411 11.00 -16.96 15.26
CA ALA A 411 11.01 -16.92 16.72
C ALA A 411 9.79 -17.68 17.25
N PRO A 412 9.81 -19.02 17.22
CA PRO A 412 8.65 -19.83 17.59
C PRO A 412 8.33 -19.64 19.08
N PHE A 413 7.07 -19.31 19.33
CA PHE A 413 6.47 -19.15 20.65
C PHE A 413 5.03 -19.66 20.62
N GLN A 414 4.52 -20.18 21.74
CA GLN A 414 3.18 -20.75 21.81
C GLN A 414 2.61 -20.65 23.22
N VAL A 415 1.29 -20.78 23.33
CA VAL A 415 0.57 -20.83 24.61
C VAL A 415 1.09 -21.97 25.49
N ASN A 416 1.10 -21.73 26.80
CA ASN A 416 1.57 -22.61 27.88
C ASN A 416 3.04 -23.04 27.82
N ILE A 417 3.85 -22.38 26.98
CA ILE A 417 5.31 -22.51 26.96
C ILE A 417 5.94 -21.20 27.43
N ALA A 418 6.90 -21.31 28.34
CA ALA A 418 7.63 -20.15 28.84
C ALA A 418 8.59 -19.62 27.75
N SER A 419 8.74 -18.30 27.72
CA SER A 419 9.70 -17.62 26.86
C SER A 419 11.14 -18.02 27.21
N PRO A 420 12.10 -17.77 26.32
CA PRO A 420 13.51 -17.66 26.70
C PRO A 420 13.71 -16.56 27.75
N SER A 421 14.92 -16.51 28.34
CA SER A 421 15.32 -15.37 29.15
C SER A 421 15.33 -14.10 28.29
N LEU A 422 14.68 -13.06 28.79
CA LEU A 422 14.72 -11.72 28.23
C LEU A 422 15.41 -10.78 29.21
N THR A 423 16.24 -9.86 28.72
CA THR A 423 16.94 -8.88 29.56
C THR A 423 16.42 -7.48 29.23
N SER A 424 16.08 -6.71 30.25
CA SER A 424 15.67 -5.30 30.13
C SER A 424 16.87 -4.35 30.04
N ASP A 425 16.62 -3.09 29.70
CA ASP A 425 17.66 -2.04 29.66
C ASP A 425 18.38 -1.86 31.01
N ASN A 426 17.68 -2.12 32.12
CA ASN A 426 18.24 -2.06 33.48
C ASN A 426 19.03 -3.33 33.87
N GLY A 427 19.00 -4.36 33.02
CA GLY A 427 19.66 -5.64 33.24
C GLY A 427 18.85 -6.65 34.07
N ASP A 428 17.57 -6.35 34.35
CA ASP A 428 16.66 -7.31 34.98
C ASP A 428 16.30 -8.42 34.00
N VAL A 429 16.11 -9.63 34.51
CA VAL A 429 15.78 -10.81 33.70
C VAL A 429 14.30 -11.14 33.84
N TYR A 430 13.65 -11.32 32.70
CA TYR A 430 12.24 -11.67 32.59
C TYR A 430 12.06 -13.00 31.90
N PHE A 431 11.06 -13.75 32.36
CA PHE A 431 10.45 -14.84 31.62
C PHE A 431 8.94 -14.61 31.63
N PHE A 432 8.28 -14.80 30.49
CA PHE A 432 6.83 -14.71 30.39
C PHE A 432 6.25 -15.97 29.76
N ARG A 433 4.98 -16.23 30.04
CA ARG A 433 4.21 -17.33 29.44
C ARG A 433 2.85 -16.80 29.04
N MET A 434 2.41 -17.19 27.85
CA MET A 434 1.06 -16.94 27.40
C MET A 434 0.14 -18.04 27.92
N ILE A 435 -0.92 -17.68 28.65
CA ILE A 435 -1.84 -18.64 29.28
C ILE A 435 -3.04 -18.91 28.37
N ALA A 436 -3.48 -17.89 27.63
CA ALA A 436 -4.55 -17.98 26.65
C ALA A 436 -4.27 -17.02 25.50
N ALA A 437 -4.75 -17.35 24.31
CA ALA A 437 -4.61 -16.54 23.12
C ALA A 437 -5.89 -16.61 22.28
N GLU A 438 -6.27 -15.48 21.70
CA GLU A 438 -7.33 -15.39 20.71
C GLU A 438 -6.79 -14.67 19.47
N PRO A 439 -6.83 -15.32 18.29
CA PRO A 439 -6.42 -14.68 17.05
C PRO A 439 -7.43 -13.59 16.65
N SER A 440 -6.93 -12.61 15.92
CA SER A 440 -7.72 -11.51 15.37
C SER A 440 -8.87 -12.05 14.52
N ARG A 441 -10.07 -11.63 14.89
CA ARG A 441 -11.31 -12.07 14.26
C ARG A 441 -12.33 -10.94 14.18
N PRO A 442 -13.33 -11.06 13.30
CA PRO A 442 -14.49 -10.21 13.33
C PRO A 442 -15.24 -10.32 14.66
N ALA A 443 -15.86 -9.23 15.09
CA ALA A 443 -16.81 -9.26 16.19
C ALA A 443 -18.02 -10.14 15.82
N ARG A 444 -18.42 -11.03 16.72
CA ARG A 444 -19.50 -12.01 16.46
C ARG A 444 -20.89 -11.43 16.64
N ASP A 445 -21.02 -10.57 17.64
CA ASP A 445 -22.28 -9.95 18.02
C ASP A 445 -22.03 -8.53 18.51
N LEU A 446 -23.14 -7.82 18.71
CA LEU A 446 -23.11 -6.46 19.22
C LEU A 446 -22.59 -6.41 20.66
N ALA A 447 -22.77 -7.43 21.49
CA ALA A 447 -22.34 -7.38 22.89
C ALA A 447 -20.81 -7.26 23.03
N GLU A 448 -20.03 -7.84 22.11
CA GLU A 448 -18.57 -7.73 22.11
C GLU A 448 -18.05 -6.31 21.85
N VAL A 449 -18.79 -5.49 21.10
CA VAL A 449 -18.31 -4.18 20.58
C VAL A 449 -19.32 -3.04 20.72
N ARG A 450 -20.42 -3.23 21.47
CA ARG A 450 -21.55 -2.29 21.60
C ARG A 450 -21.11 -0.85 21.89
N PRO A 451 -20.21 -0.58 22.86
CA PRO A 451 -19.83 0.80 23.17
C PRO A 451 -19.13 1.51 21.99
N ALA A 452 -18.35 0.77 21.20
CA ALA A 452 -17.68 1.32 20.02
C ALA A 452 -18.67 1.58 18.89
N VAL A 453 -19.53 0.59 18.59
CA VAL A 453 -20.56 0.70 17.54
C VAL A 453 -21.56 1.83 17.85
N GLU A 454 -22.02 1.92 19.10
CA GLU A 454 -22.94 2.98 19.53
C GLU A 454 -22.31 4.36 19.33
N LYS A 455 -21.06 4.56 19.76
CA LYS A 455 -20.35 5.82 19.59
C LYS A 455 -20.23 6.22 18.11
N ASP A 456 -19.89 5.28 17.24
CA ASP A 456 -19.65 5.53 15.83
C ASP A 456 -20.94 5.77 15.04
N VAL A 457 -22.00 4.99 15.31
CA VAL A 457 -23.33 5.21 14.71
C VAL A 457 -23.91 6.55 15.17
N LEU A 458 -23.72 6.89 16.44
CA LEU A 458 -24.15 8.17 16.98
C LEU A 458 -23.43 9.32 16.27
N ALA A 459 -22.10 9.22 16.05
CA ALA A 459 -21.35 10.19 15.28
C ALA A 459 -21.84 10.33 13.83
N LEU A 460 -22.22 9.21 13.18
CA LEU A 460 -22.80 9.23 11.84
C LEU A 460 -24.14 9.97 11.79
N GLU A 461 -25.04 9.72 12.75
CA GLU A 461 -26.33 10.41 12.80
C GLU A 461 -26.18 11.91 13.08
N ARG A 462 -25.24 12.30 13.96
CA ARG A 462 -24.88 13.72 14.16
C ARG A 462 -24.38 14.36 12.87
N PHE A 463 -23.51 13.65 12.16
CA PHE A 463 -22.96 14.15 10.90
C PHE A 463 -24.04 14.30 9.82
N LYS A 464 -24.96 13.34 9.69
CA LYS A 464 -26.12 13.46 8.79
C LYS A 464 -26.99 14.67 9.13
N TRP A 465 -27.19 14.94 10.43
CA TRP A 465 -27.90 16.14 10.87
C TRP A 465 -27.14 17.41 10.46
N LEU A 466 -25.82 17.45 10.65
CA LEU A 466 -24.98 18.58 10.23
C LEU A 466 -25.03 18.81 8.72
N GLN A 467 -24.95 17.75 7.91
CA GLN A 467 -25.08 17.84 6.45
C GLN A 467 -26.43 18.41 6.03
N THR A 468 -27.52 17.95 6.66
CA THR A 468 -28.88 18.43 6.37
C THR A 468 -29.06 19.90 6.75
N ASN A 469 -28.39 20.34 7.84
CA ASN A 469 -28.47 21.70 8.36
C ASN A 469 -27.33 22.61 7.89
N LEU A 470 -26.51 22.18 6.93
CA LEU A 470 -25.31 22.90 6.51
C LEU A 470 -25.64 24.32 6.03
N GLY A 471 -26.69 24.47 5.20
CA GLY A 471 -27.13 25.78 4.73
C GLY A 471 -27.61 26.69 5.86
N ALA A 472 -28.32 26.15 6.84
CA ALA A 472 -28.77 26.92 8.01
C ALA A 472 -27.58 27.35 8.91
N ILE A 473 -26.56 26.51 9.02
CA ILE A 473 -25.32 26.83 9.75
C ILE A 473 -24.54 27.93 9.01
N GLU A 474 -24.44 27.86 7.68
CA GLU A 474 -23.83 28.91 6.85
C GLU A 474 -24.58 30.24 7.00
N GLU A 475 -25.92 30.22 6.98
CA GLU A 475 -26.76 31.41 7.18
C GLU A 475 -26.58 32.02 8.58
N GLN A 476 -26.48 31.20 9.62
CA GLN A 476 -26.22 31.67 10.98
C GLN A 476 -24.85 32.32 11.11
N ALA A 477 -23.81 31.71 10.54
CA ALA A 477 -22.48 32.31 10.49
C ALA A 477 -22.45 33.57 9.63
N ALA A 478 -23.22 33.64 8.54
CA ALA A 478 -23.35 34.82 7.71
C ALA A 478 -24.07 35.98 8.43
N ALA A 479 -25.03 35.68 9.31
CA ALA A 479 -25.78 36.70 10.05
C ALA A 479 -25.06 37.20 11.32
N GLY A 480 -24.43 36.29 12.06
CA GLY A 480 -23.86 36.56 13.39
C GLY A 480 -22.35 36.39 13.51
N GLY A 481 -21.67 35.96 12.45
CA GLY A 481 -20.26 35.58 12.46
C GLY A 481 -20.01 34.16 12.99
N VAL A 482 -18.79 33.66 12.79
CA VAL A 482 -18.39 32.29 13.17
C VAL A 482 -18.54 32.01 14.66
N ARG A 483 -18.38 33.03 15.50
CA ARG A 483 -18.49 32.91 16.96
C ARG A 483 -19.86 32.45 17.42
N VAL A 484 -20.94 32.87 16.76
CA VAL A 484 -22.31 32.44 17.11
C VAL A 484 -22.49 30.94 16.89
N VAL A 485 -21.91 30.42 15.81
CA VAL A 485 -21.89 28.97 15.54
C VAL A 485 -21.01 28.26 16.55
N ALA A 486 -19.84 28.81 16.85
CA ALA A 486 -18.91 28.25 17.82
C ALA A 486 -19.53 28.12 19.22
N ASP A 487 -20.20 29.17 19.70
CA ASP A 487 -20.90 29.18 20.99
C ASP A 487 -22.08 28.18 21.01
N ARG A 488 -22.81 28.03 19.90
CA ARG A 488 -23.93 27.07 19.78
C ARG A 488 -23.47 25.62 19.93
N PHE A 489 -22.35 25.27 19.31
CA PHE A 489 -21.82 23.90 19.29
C PHE A 489 -20.71 23.68 20.35
N ALA A 490 -20.47 24.67 21.22
CA ALA A 490 -19.43 24.66 22.26
C ALA A 490 -18.02 24.31 21.72
N VAL A 491 -17.68 24.83 20.54
CA VAL A 491 -16.36 24.65 19.90
C VAL A 491 -15.56 25.96 19.96
N PRO A 492 -14.21 25.91 19.98
CA PRO A 492 -13.39 27.11 19.91
C PRO A 492 -13.43 27.75 18.52
N VAL A 493 -13.30 29.08 18.48
CA VAL A 493 -12.96 29.80 17.25
C VAL A 493 -11.44 29.84 17.13
N GLU A 494 -10.92 29.33 16.02
CA GLU A 494 -9.50 29.34 15.72
C GLU A 494 -9.22 30.23 14.49
N PHE A 495 -8.05 30.85 14.44
CA PHE A 495 -7.63 31.61 13.27
C PHE A 495 -6.77 30.73 12.36
N ALA A 496 -7.26 30.47 11.15
CA ALA A 496 -6.45 29.87 10.10
C ALA A 496 -5.70 30.94 9.32
N ARG A 497 -4.40 30.74 9.19
CA ARG A 497 -3.51 31.58 8.40
C ARG A 497 -3.08 30.85 7.14
N ASP A 498 -3.20 31.53 6.00
CA ASP A 498 -2.63 31.11 4.72
C ASP A 498 -2.97 29.66 4.32
N LEU A 499 -4.24 29.24 4.48
CA LEU A 499 -4.72 27.95 3.98
C LEU A 499 -4.60 27.90 2.46
N ARG A 500 -3.87 26.92 1.96
CA ARG A 500 -3.64 26.68 0.52
C ARG A 500 -3.95 25.24 0.18
N GLU A 501 -4.46 25.02 -1.03
CA GLU A 501 -4.65 23.68 -1.59
C GLU A 501 -3.29 23.00 -1.85
N ALA A 502 -2.27 23.78 -2.19
CA ALA A 502 -0.91 23.32 -2.37
C ALA A 502 0.08 24.28 -1.70
N ASN A 503 1.05 23.75 -0.97
CA ASN A 503 2.11 24.54 -0.37
C ASN A 503 3.23 24.80 -1.40
N PRO A 504 3.64 26.07 -1.60
CA PRO A 504 4.68 26.41 -2.58
C PRO A 504 6.01 25.71 -2.32
N GLN A 505 6.36 25.43 -1.06
CA GLN A 505 7.59 24.70 -0.71
C GLN A 505 7.56 23.23 -1.16
N PHE A 506 6.38 22.59 -1.20
CA PHE A 506 6.27 21.20 -1.63
C PHE A 506 6.13 21.10 -3.15
N ILE A 507 5.49 22.07 -3.80
CA ILE A 507 5.38 22.12 -5.27
C ILE A 507 6.76 22.17 -5.93
N SER A 508 7.74 22.89 -5.35
CA SER A 508 9.11 22.90 -5.87
C SER A 508 9.77 21.52 -5.88
N TYR A 509 9.33 20.59 -5.03
CA TYR A 509 9.79 19.20 -4.99
C TYR A 509 8.92 18.23 -5.80
N GLY A 510 7.92 18.73 -6.55
CA GLY A 510 7.01 17.87 -7.29
C GLY A 510 5.86 17.28 -6.47
N ILE A 511 5.60 17.82 -5.27
CA ILE A 511 4.63 17.25 -4.31
C ILE A 511 3.50 18.25 -4.04
N ARG A 512 2.24 17.81 -4.19
CA ARG A 512 1.06 18.62 -3.88
C ARG A 512 0.51 18.24 -2.50
N ILE A 513 0.86 19.02 -1.48
CA ILE A 513 0.33 18.89 -0.12
C ILE A 513 -0.30 20.22 0.29
N GLY A 514 -1.56 20.16 0.72
CA GLY A 514 -2.30 21.32 1.23
C GLY A 514 -1.90 21.71 2.65
N SER A 515 -2.40 22.86 3.09
CA SER A 515 -2.18 23.35 4.45
C SER A 515 -3.04 22.59 5.45
N THR A 516 -2.56 22.37 6.67
CA THR A 516 -3.38 21.78 7.74
C THR A 516 -4.42 22.79 8.21
N VAL A 517 -5.69 22.38 8.27
CA VAL A 517 -6.77 23.20 8.83
C VAL A 517 -6.73 23.09 10.35
N PRO A 518 -6.58 24.20 11.10
CA PRO A 518 -6.66 24.19 12.56
C PRO A 518 -7.98 23.58 13.06
N GLY A 519 -7.94 22.87 14.19
CA GLY A 519 -9.11 22.19 14.78
C GLY A 519 -9.56 20.91 14.06
N LEU A 520 -9.03 20.62 12.87
CA LEU A 520 -9.34 19.41 12.11
C LEU A 520 -8.40 18.26 12.52
N SER A 521 -8.96 17.09 12.84
CA SER A 521 -8.20 15.93 13.32
C SER A 521 -7.27 15.31 12.26
N GLY A 522 -7.32 15.76 11.00
CA GLY A 522 -6.51 15.29 9.88
C GLY A 522 -6.47 16.30 8.74
N THR A 523 -5.93 15.90 7.58
CA THR A 523 -5.94 16.73 6.36
C THR A 523 -7.00 16.19 5.40
N ASP A 524 -7.95 17.04 5.00
CA ASP A 524 -8.93 16.73 3.96
C ASP A 524 -8.75 17.70 2.80
N ALA A 525 -8.27 17.16 1.67
CA ALA A 525 -8.02 17.93 0.46
C ALA A 525 -9.32 18.50 -0.15
N LYS A 526 -10.45 17.80 -0.02
CA LYS A 526 -11.74 18.26 -0.56
C LYS A 526 -12.24 19.47 0.21
N VAL A 527 -12.09 19.47 1.54
CA VAL A 527 -12.46 20.62 2.38
C VAL A 527 -11.66 21.85 1.98
N LEU A 528 -10.34 21.72 1.87
CA LEU A 528 -9.46 22.81 1.44
C LEU A 528 -9.83 23.32 0.04
N GLN A 529 -10.07 22.40 -0.90
CA GLN A 529 -10.44 22.75 -2.27
C GLN A 529 -11.74 23.58 -2.30
N GLN A 530 -12.77 23.20 -1.55
CA GLN A 530 -14.03 23.95 -1.51
C GLN A 530 -13.89 25.34 -0.85
N ILE A 531 -13.08 25.44 0.22
CA ILE A 531 -12.77 26.74 0.85
C ILE A 531 -12.04 27.65 -0.14
N VAL A 532 -11.00 27.14 -0.80
CA VAL A 532 -10.21 27.88 -1.79
C VAL A 532 -11.04 28.25 -3.02
N GLU A 533 -11.93 27.36 -3.49
CA GLU A 533 -12.81 27.62 -4.61
C GLU A 533 -13.77 28.78 -4.30
N LYS A 534 -14.43 28.77 -3.13
CA LYS A 534 -15.27 29.89 -2.68
C LYS A 534 -14.45 31.18 -2.59
N ALA A 535 -13.27 31.11 -1.99
CA ALA A 535 -12.36 32.25 -1.83
C ALA A 535 -11.91 32.84 -3.18
N SER A 536 -11.67 32.00 -4.19
CA SER A 536 -11.22 32.42 -5.53
C SER A 536 -12.25 33.27 -6.29
N ARG A 537 -13.52 33.22 -5.89
CA ARG A 537 -14.61 34.01 -6.49
C ARG A 537 -14.72 35.40 -5.86
N LEU A 538 -14.02 35.66 -4.76
CA LEU A 538 -14.01 36.97 -4.11
C LEU A 538 -13.09 37.96 -4.84
N PRO A 539 -13.40 39.26 -4.82
CA PRO A 539 -12.55 40.27 -5.43
C PRO A 539 -11.20 40.36 -4.71
N LEU A 540 -10.10 40.10 -5.44
CA LEU A 540 -8.74 40.06 -4.89
C LEU A 540 -8.17 41.43 -4.49
N THR A 541 -8.74 42.52 -5.01
CA THR A 541 -8.22 43.89 -4.86
C THR A 541 -9.05 44.76 -3.93
N THR A 542 -10.19 44.25 -3.45
CA THR A 542 -11.10 44.99 -2.57
C THR A 542 -10.85 44.56 -1.12
N ASP A 543 -10.92 45.51 -0.18
CA ASP A 543 -10.90 45.15 1.24
C ASP A 543 -12.11 44.27 1.56
N LEU A 544 -11.83 43.03 1.96
CA LEU A 544 -12.83 42.03 2.27
C LEU A 544 -13.77 42.52 3.38
N SER A 545 -13.31 43.38 4.30
CA SER A 545 -14.14 43.95 5.37
C SER A 545 -15.40 44.65 4.84
N THR A 546 -15.35 45.19 3.62
CA THR A 546 -16.44 45.91 2.96
C THR A 546 -17.49 45.01 2.30
N LEU A 547 -17.18 43.72 2.13
CA LEU A 547 -18.09 42.75 1.52
C LEU A 547 -19.10 42.22 2.55
N PRO A 548 -20.33 41.89 2.12
CA PRO A 548 -21.30 41.19 2.95
C PRO A 548 -20.70 39.92 3.57
N LEU A 549 -21.02 39.64 4.83
CA LEU A 549 -20.58 38.43 5.52
C LEU A 549 -21.01 37.17 4.80
N LYS A 550 -22.22 37.16 4.23
CA LYS A 550 -22.75 36.06 3.41
C LYS A 550 -21.83 35.66 2.25
N ASP A 551 -21.13 36.60 1.65
CA ASP A 551 -20.27 36.32 0.49
C ASP A 551 -18.92 35.72 0.94
N ARG A 552 -18.51 36.01 2.18
CA ARG A 552 -17.21 35.61 2.77
C ARG A 552 -17.30 34.43 3.74
N THR A 553 -18.50 33.95 4.04
CA THR A 553 -18.72 32.77 4.88
C THR A 553 -18.82 31.54 3.99
N VAL A 554 -18.24 30.43 4.46
CA VAL A 554 -18.32 29.13 3.83
C VAL A 554 -18.49 28.05 4.90
N ALA A 555 -19.39 27.10 4.66
CA ALA A 555 -19.51 25.89 5.46
C ALA A 555 -19.25 24.68 4.57
N VAL A 556 -18.35 23.80 5.01
CA VAL A 556 -17.93 22.61 4.24
C VAL A 556 -18.01 21.37 5.11
N ALA A 557 -18.61 20.31 4.59
CA ALA A 557 -18.64 19.01 5.25
C ALA A 557 -17.48 18.12 4.80
N SER A 558 -16.81 17.49 5.76
CA SER A 558 -15.85 16.41 5.57
C SER A 558 -16.49 15.08 5.93
N GLU A 559 -16.81 14.28 4.91
CA GLU A 559 -17.41 12.95 5.11
C GLU A 559 -16.43 11.96 5.73
N ASP A 560 -15.16 12.05 5.35
CA ASP A 560 -14.11 11.14 5.82
C ASP A 560 -13.80 11.35 7.31
N LEU A 561 -13.92 12.59 7.79
CA LEU A 561 -13.67 12.97 9.19
C LEU A 561 -14.94 13.08 10.04
N LEU A 562 -16.13 13.07 9.43
CA LEU A 562 -17.41 13.38 10.07
C LEU A 562 -17.43 14.77 10.74
N THR A 563 -16.88 15.77 10.06
CA THR A 563 -16.78 17.13 10.61
C THR A 563 -17.37 18.16 9.65
N VAL A 564 -17.82 19.29 10.19
CA VAL A 564 -18.19 20.48 9.40
C VAL A 564 -17.27 21.62 9.78
N VAL A 565 -16.61 22.21 8.78
CA VAL A 565 -15.77 23.38 8.93
C VAL A 565 -16.57 24.59 8.49
N VAL A 566 -16.74 25.55 9.40
CA VAL A 566 -17.36 26.85 9.11
C VAL A 566 -16.27 27.90 9.18
N MET A 567 -16.02 28.60 8.09
CA MET A 567 -14.98 29.61 8.00
C MET A 567 -15.54 30.93 7.49
N GLN A 568 -15.09 32.02 8.09
CA GLN A 568 -15.31 33.37 7.59
C GLN A 568 -13.98 33.93 7.10
N ILE A 569 -13.92 34.20 5.80
CA ILE A 569 -12.71 34.64 5.13
C ILE A 569 -12.46 36.11 5.47
N THR A 570 -11.31 36.38 6.08
CA THR A 570 -10.88 37.73 6.47
C THR A 570 -9.69 38.22 5.64
N GLY A 571 -8.96 37.32 4.98
CA GLY A 571 -7.81 37.67 4.16
C GLY A 571 -7.60 36.73 2.98
N LEU A 572 -7.10 37.29 1.87
CA LEU A 572 -6.64 36.55 0.70
C LEU A 572 -5.19 36.92 0.41
N ALA A 573 -4.36 35.91 0.13
CA ALA A 573 -2.97 36.05 -0.27
C ALA A 573 -2.80 35.47 -1.68
N PRO A 574 -3.10 36.25 -2.73
CA PRO A 574 -2.95 35.80 -4.11
C PRO A 574 -1.47 35.63 -4.48
N VAL A 575 -1.22 34.79 -5.48
CA VAL A 575 0.13 34.58 -6.02
C VAL A 575 0.54 35.77 -6.87
N THR A 576 1.73 36.30 -6.63
CA THR A 576 2.30 37.36 -7.47
C THR A 576 2.94 36.78 -8.73
N SER A 577 3.07 37.61 -9.77
CA SER A 577 3.78 37.24 -11.00
C SER A 577 5.24 36.85 -10.73
N GLU A 578 5.91 37.46 -9.76
CA GLU A 578 7.28 37.14 -9.35
C GLU A 578 7.39 35.77 -8.71
N THR A 579 6.44 35.43 -7.81
CA THR A 579 6.37 34.10 -7.18
C THR A 579 6.10 33.03 -8.24
N PHE A 580 5.19 33.30 -9.18
CA PHE A 580 4.91 32.40 -10.30
C PHE A 580 6.14 32.19 -11.18
N ALA A 581 6.82 33.27 -11.59
CA ALA A 581 8.02 33.20 -12.42
C ALA A 581 9.14 32.41 -11.75
N THR A 582 9.33 32.60 -10.43
CA THR A 582 10.32 31.86 -9.64
C THR A 582 10.00 30.37 -9.62
N LEU A 583 8.74 30.00 -9.38
CA LEU A 583 8.30 28.60 -9.37
C LEU A 583 8.45 27.96 -10.75
N ALA A 584 8.02 28.65 -11.81
CA ALA A 584 8.14 28.19 -13.18
C ALA A 584 9.60 28.02 -13.65
N ALA A 585 10.51 28.92 -13.22
CA ALA A 585 11.94 28.80 -13.53
C ALA A 585 12.62 27.69 -12.72
N SER A 586 12.14 27.40 -11.51
CA SER A 586 12.77 26.44 -10.59
C SER A 586 12.45 24.97 -10.91
N ASN A 587 11.32 24.67 -11.56
CA ASN A 587 10.92 23.29 -11.79
C ASN A 587 10.13 23.09 -13.11
N PRO A 588 10.70 22.41 -14.12
CA PRO A 588 9.98 22.08 -15.36
C PRO A 588 8.81 21.10 -15.13
N ARG A 589 8.76 20.40 -13.98
CA ARG A 589 7.63 19.54 -13.57
C ARG A 589 6.48 20.30 -12.92
N ILE A 590 6.54 21.63 -12.83
CA ILE A 590 5.42 22.40 -12.30
C ILE A 590 4.13 22.16 -13.12
N VAL A 591 4.28 21.85 -14.41
CA VAL A 591 3.17 21.46 -15.27
C VAL A 591 2.54 20.15 -14.80
N GLU A 592 3.35 19.15 -14.42
CA GLU A 592 2.86 17.86 -13.89
C GLU A 592 2.14 18.01 -12.54
N VAL A 593 2.60 18.93 -11.68
CA VAL A 593 2.01 19.18 -10.35
C VAL A 593 0.74 20.05 -10.42
N ALA A 594 0.71 20.99 -11.36
CA ALA A 594 -0.41 21.87 -11.63
C ALA A 594 -1.46 21.26 -12.57
N ARG A 595 -1.22 20.05 -13.09
CA ARG A 595 -2.24 19.28 -13.79
C ARG A 595 -3.44 19.13 -12.86
N ASP A 596 -4.55 19.71 -13.29
CA ASP A 596 -5.85 19.39 -12.74
C ASP A 596 -6.05 17.87 -12.90
N PRO A 597 -6.31 17.12 -11.80
CA PRO A 597 -6.53 15.67 -11.87
C PRO A 597 -7.69 15.29 -12.78
N THR A 598 -8.63 16.20 -13.06
CA THR A 598 -9.72 15.99 -14.02
C THR A 598 -9.29 16.05 -15.49
N MET A 599 -8.05 16.47 -15.77
CA MET A 599 -7.51 16.69 -17.11
C MET A 599 -6.39 15.72 -17.49
N VAL A 600 -6.08 14.76 -16.62
CA VAL A 600 -5.19 13.64 -16.97
C VAL A 600 -5.91 12.82 -18.05
N ILE A 601 -5.36 12.81 -19.26
CA ILE A 601 -5.86 11.93 -20.31
C ILE A 601 -5.59 10.51 -19.85
N ASP A 602 -6.64 9.74 -19.59
CA ASP A 602 -6.52 8.31 -19.38
C ASP A 602 -6.20 7.67 -20.75
N PRO A 603 -4.99 7.12 -20.96
CA PRO A 603 -4.64 6.48 -22.20
C PRO A 603 -5.58 5.33 -22.53
N LYS A 604 -6.21 4.70 -21.52
CA LYS A 604 -7.19 3.62 -21.72
C LYS A 604 -8.45 4.10 -22.43
N LEU A 605 -8.89 5.33 -22.17
CA LEU A 605 -10.05 5.91 -22.86
C LEU A 605 -9.68 6.31 -24.28
N LEU A 606 -8.55 7.01 -24.44
CA LEU A 606 -8.09 7.54 -25.74
C LEU A 606 -7.77 6.42 -26.74
N PHE A 607 -7.15 5.35 -26.26
CA PHE A 607 -6.73 4.20 -27.05
C PHE A 607 -7.57 2.96 -26.76
N SER A 608 -8.82 3.14 -26.32
CA SER A 608 -9.77 2.01 -26.25
C SER A 608 -10.12 1.54 -27.66
N LEU A 609 -10.46 0.25 -27.79
CA LEU A 609 -10.91 -0.34 -29.06
C LEU A 609 -12.05 0.47 -29.68
N GLU A 610 -13.04 0.89 -28.89
CA GLU A 610 -14.19 1.67 -29.37
C GLU A 610 -13.80 3.08 -29.84
N ALA A 611 -12.90 3.75 -29.13
CA ALA A 611 -12.39 5.05 -29.54
C ALA A 611 -11.60 4.95 -30.87
N LEU A 612 -10.80 3.89 -31.04
CA LEU A 612 -10.03 3.64 -32.24
C LEU A 612 -10.92 3.24 -33.43
N LYS A 613 -11.91 2.38 -33.21
CA LYS A 613 -12.88 2.02 -34.25
C LYS A 613 -13.63 3.24 -34.77
N THR A 614 -14.06 4.12 -33.86
CA THR A 614 -14.74 5.36 -34.22
C THR A 614 -13.83 6.31 -34.99
N ARG A 615 -12.57 6.46 -34.56
CA ARG A 615 -11.59 7.36 -35.19
C ARG A 615 -11.20 6.93 -36.61
N HIS A 616 -11.04 5.63 -36.82
CA HIS A 616 -10.62 5.06 -38.09
C HIS A 616 -11.77 4.49 -38.92
N GLU A 617 -13.04 4.76 -38.55
CA GLU A 617 -14.24 4.21 -39.21
C GLU A 617 -14.15 2.68 -39.45
N PHE A 618 -13.56 1.97 -38.49
CA PHE A 618 -13.23 0.54 -38.63
C PHE A 618 -14.48 -0.33 -38.54
N GLN A 619 -14.69 -1.20 -39.52
CA GLN A 619 -15.81 -2.15 -39.56
C GLN A 619 -15.32 -3.55 -39.91
N ASN A 620 -15.71 -4.55 -39.13
CA ASN A 620 -15.43 -5.95 -39.47
C ASN A 620 -16.35 -6.42 -40.59
N ALA A 621 -15.80 -7.14 -41.57
CA ALA A 621 -16.58 -7.66 -42.71
C ALA A 621 -17.66 -8.68 -42.29
N ARG A 622 -17.54 -9.30 -41.10
CA ARG A 622 -18.56 -10.19 -40.51
C ARG A 622 -19.78 -9.42 -39.96
N ASP A 623 -19.60 -8.19 -39.50
CA ASP A 623 -20.70 -7.36 -38.98
C ASP A 623 -21.53 -6.75 -40.13
N THR A 624 -20.93 -6.58 -41.31
CA THR A 624 -21.63 -6.12 -42.53
C THR A 624 -22.49 -7.19 -43.21
N SER A 625 -22.28 -8.49 -42.93
CA SER A 625 -23.12 -9.55 -43.49
C SER A 625 -24.46 -9.73 -42.77
N GLU A 626 -24.59 -9.31 -41.50
CA GLU A 626 -25.87 -9.35 -40.79
C GLU A 626 -26.81 -8.18 -41.15
N THR A 627 -26.28 -7.11 -41.75
CA THR A 627 -27.11 -5.97 -42.21
C THR A 627 -27.61 -6.12 -43.65
N ALA A 628 -27.13 -7.11 -44.40
CA ALA A 628 -27.57 -7.38 -45.78
C ALA A 628 -28.64 -8.48 -45.89
N ASP A 629 -28.80 -9.34 -44.88
CA ASP A 629 -29.85 -10.38 -44.81
C ASP A 629 -30.57 -10.29 -43.45
N GLY A 630 -31.53 -9.39 -43.34
CA GLY A 630 -32.24 -9.18 -42.07
C GLY A 630 -33.38 -8.16 -42.14
N ASN A 631 -34.16 -8.18 -43.22
CA ASN A 631 -35.49 -7.59 -43.17
C ASN A 631 -36.45 -8.64 -42.60
N ASP A 632 -37.06 -8.28 -41.48
CA ASP A 632 -38.22 -8.86 -40.81
C ASP A 632 -37.98 -9.59 -39.46
N SER A 633 -38.81 -9.17 -38.51
CA SER A 633 -39.05 -9.66 -37.15
C SER A 633 -38.07 -9.28 -36.00
N THR A 634 -38.65 -8.52 -35.05
CA THR A 634 -38.29 -8.34 -33.63
C THR A 634 -37.50 -7.09 -33.19
N LYS A 635 -38.13 -5.91 -33.38
CA LYS A 635 -38.09 -4.84 -32.36
C LYS A 635 -39.19 -5.10 -31.34
N THR A 636 -38.90 -5.56 -30.13
CA THR A 636 -39.55 -5.15 -28.86
C THR A 636 -38.80 -5.80 -27.68
N ALA A 637 -38.45 -4.98 -26.67
CA ALA A 637 -37.92 -5.34 -25.34
C ALA A 637 -36.46 -5.84 -25.33
N GLU A 638 -35.54 -5.39 -24.49
CA GLU A 638 -35.66 -4.86 -23.13
C GLU A 638 -34.63 -3.76 -22.86
N SER A 639 -35.12 -2.65 -22.31
CA SER A 639 -34.32 -1.77 -21.46
C SER A 639 -34.19 -2.40 -20.08
N LYS A 640 -33.05 -2.15 -19.43
CA LYS A 640 -32.67 -2.38 -18.01
C LYS A 640 -31.76 -3.60 -17.79
N LEU A 641 -30.47 -3.30 -17.65
CA LEU A 641 -29.74 -3.41 -16.39
C LEU A 641 -28.48 -2.54 -16.44
#